data_AF-A0A239N4M3-F1
#
_entry.id   AF-A0A239N4M3-F1
#
_cell.length_a   1.000
_cell.length_b   1.000
_cell.length_c   1.000
_cell.angle_alpha   90.00
_cell.angle_beta   90.00
_cell.angle_gamma   90.00
#
_symmetry.space_group_name_H-M   'P 1'
#
loop_
_entity.id
_entity.type
_entity.pdbx_description
1 polymer ?
#
loop_
_entity_poly.entity_id
_entity_poly.type
_entity_poly.pdbx_seq_one_letter_code
_entity_poly.pdbx_strand_id
1 'polypeptide(L)'
;MTGTRTVRAMVYGDVDLNLIDGSAVWAQSTVQALARAGCATRLVLKAPVRTGRLVDPLAELPGVSVVPSGHVLSPVQASRVLRERDEQEPCDLLVLRGRRLVAQVVADGAFDGRIWAYLTDIPQSAALMTEEAVDELTRIAEASRYLLCQTEELRCFIEAWVPAACGRCVLYPPSVPVPDFAVPEHDAVGDPVRLVYTGKFAPRWNTLEMTELPGALAARGIRAELHTVGDKIHDDPRHPGFHAAMERALRTAPGVVHHGGTPRQEAMRIAAGCDLGLGWRRPELDASLELSTKVLEFGTLGLPVVLNRTPAHEALLGADYPLFVPGRGTLDDAAEAVATAAGSPEAYRAAALRCREAAGRFSLDRAAERLRGLIERALPPAPAGLTGRDRPLRVVVAGHDLKFFTRLLDHLQALPGVEVRVDAWEALARHDAATSRDLAAWADVVVVEWCGPAAVWYSRHKRRGSRLLVRLHRFELYAGYPSQVDIDAVDRVVCVSPHYNRLTRERTGWPQEKLVTIPNWVDDRQLDRPKVPDARYRLGMIGIAPSRKRLDLGLDVLEALRSRDPRWRLSVKSKMPWDYWWIWNKPEERAHYDAVLRRVQSGPLEEAVVFDDFGPDVASWLRRIGFVLSTSDDESFHLAPAEGMASGAVPALLPWPGADAIYERRWIHDSPAAMADAIAALAAEGWEEAGEQARDRLRETFGLDAVRAAWTELVTGSAPSP
;
A
#
# COMPACT_ATOMS: atom_id res chain seq x y z
N MET A 1 27.36 12.08 18.17
CA MET A 1 26.88 10.72 17.87
C MET A 1 25.67 10.44 18.75
N THR A 2 24.49 10.88 18.31
CA THR A 2 23.22 10.48 18.94
C THR A 2 22.97 9.03 18.54
N GLY A 3 23.20 8.09 19.46
CA GLY A 3 23.05 6.65 19.19
C GLY A 3 21.61 6.34 18.78
N THR A 4 21.39 6.08 17.50
CA THR A 4 20.13 5.53 17.01
C THR A 4 19.96 4.14 17.62
N ARG A 5 18.88 3.97 18.39
CA ARG A 5 18.51 2.69 18.98
C ARG A 5 18.36 1.65 17.87
N THR A 6 19.07 0.52 17.96
CA THR A 6 18.91 -0.60 17.04
C THR A 6 17.49 -1.18 17.18
N VAL A 7 16.76 -1.24 16.07
CA VAL A 7 15.42 -1.83 16.02
C VAL A 7 15.54 -3.35 16.11
N ARG A 8 14.74 -3.96 16.99
CA ARG A 8 14.69 -5.42 17.18
C ARG A 8 13.49 -5.99 16.44
N ALA A 9 13.76 -6.84 15.46
CA ALA A 9 12.73 -7.50 14.67
C ALA A 9 12.65 -8.99 15.05
N MET A 10 11.44 -9.51 15.18
CA MET A 10 11.20 -10.95 15.27
C MET A 10 10.44 -11.42 14.03
N VAL A 11 10.83 -12.56 13.48
CA VAL A 11 10.26 -13.14 12.26
C VAL A 11 9.80 -14.56 12.54
N TYR A 12 8.58 -14.88 12.12
CA TYR A 12 8.06 -16.25 12.09
C TYR A 12 7.20 -16.44 10.85
N GLY A 13 7.49 -17.50 10.09
CA GLY A 13 6.57 -18.00 9.06
C GLY A 13 6.09 -19.38 9.44
N ASP A 14 4.83 -19.71 9.11
CA ASP A 14 4.27 -21.05 9.31
C ASP A 14 4.83 -22.08 8.29
N VAL A 15 6.16 -22.08 8.11
CA VAL A 15 6.90 -22.82 7.08
C VAL A 15 8.04 -23.64 7.68
N ASP A 16 8.26 -24.84 7.13
CA ASP A 16 9.38 -25.71 7.48
C ASP A 16 10.61 -25.39 6.61
N LEU A 17 11.67 -24.83 7.22
CA LEU A 17 12.92 -24.46 6.53
C LEU A 17 13.78 -25.67 6.11
N ASN A 18 13.35 -26.90 6.40
CA ASN A 18 13.97 -28.10 5.85
C ASN A 18 13.60 -28.35 4.38
N LEU A 19 12.54 -27.69 3.89
CA LEU A 19 12.03 -27.81 2.53
C LEU A 19 12.36 -26.56 1.71
N ILE A 20 12.82 -26.74 0.47
CA ILE A 20 13.09 -25.61 -0.44
C ILE A 20 11.82 -25.31 -1.25
N ASP A 21 11.13 -24.23 -0.87
CA ASP A 21 10.04 -23.65 -1.64
C ASP A 21 9.95 -22.13 -1.45
N GLY A 22 9.02 -21.49 -2.16
CA GLY A 22 8.84 -20.04 -2.11
C GLY A 22 8.50 -19.47 -0.72
N SER A 23 7.93 -20.27 0.18
CA SER A 23 7.68 -19.84 1.56
C SER A 23 8.93 -19.90 2.44
N ALA A 24 9.77 -20.92 2.27
CA ALA A 24 11.02 -21.03 3.02
C ALA A 24 12.03 -19.98 2.54
N VAL A 25 12.08 -19.76 1.22
CA VAL A 25 12.88 -18.68 0.60
C VAL A 25 12.47 -17.30 1.10
N TRP A 26 11.16 -17.05 1.27
CA TRP A 26 10.68 -15.79 1.84
C TRP A 26 11.21 -15.54 3.25
N ALA A 27 11.24 -16.56 4.11
CA ALA A 27 11.73 -16.39 5.48
C ALA A 27 13.20 -15.97 5.47
N GLN A 28 14.01 -16.66 4.66
CA GLN A 28 15.43 -16.32 4.47
C GLN A 28 15.62 -14.90 3.93
N SER A 29 14.95 -14.55 2.83
CA SER A 29 15.11 -13.23 2.20
C SER A 29 14.58 -12.10 3.09
N THR A 30 13.53 -12.33 3.89
CA THR A 30 12.97 -11.33 4.82
C THR A 30 13.95 -11.04 5.96
N VAL A 31 14.55 -12.08 6.55
CA VAL A 31 15.57 -11.93 7.60
C VAL A 31 16.80 -11.19 7.06
N GLN A 32 17.26 -11.54 5.86
CA GLN A 32 18.37 -10.85 5.20
C GLN A 32 18.05 -9.38 4.95
N ALA A 33 16.84 -9.06 4.47
CA ALA A 33 16.43 -7.70 4.19
C ALA A 33 16.31 -6.85 5.47
N LEU A 34 15.79 -7.42 6.58
CA LEU A 34 15.72 -6.75 7.88
C LEU A 34 17.13 -6.49 8.46
N ALA A 35 18.03 -7.47 8.40
CA ALA A 35 19.42 -7.28 8.82
C ALA A 35 20.11 -6.18 8.01
N ARG A 36 19.94 -6.17 6.69
CA ARG A 36 20.44 -5.09 5.80
C ARG A 36 19.77 -3.73 6.04
N ALA A 37 18.54 -3.72 6.56
CA ALA A 37 17.86 -2.50 6.99
C ALA A 37 18.35 -1.96 8.34
N GLY A 38 19.30 -2.66 9.00
CA GLY A 38 19.89 -2.26 10.28
C GLY A 38 19.17 -2.83 11.50
N CYS A 39 18.29 -3.82 11.34
CA CYS A 39 17.61 -4.47 12.46
C CYS A 39 18.45 -5.59 13.08
N ALA A 40 18.45 -5.66 14.41
CA ALA A 40 18.77 -6.90 15.12
C ALA A 40 17.60 -7.87 14.93
N THR A 41 17.81 -8.96 14.21
CA THR A 41 16.72 -9.82 13.70
C THR A 41 16.76 -11.20 14.33
N ARG A 42 15.61 -11.66 14.83
CA ARG A 42 15.43 -13.00 15.39
C ARG A 42 14.49 -13.81 14.52
N LEU A 43 14.94 -14.94 14.00
CA LEU A 43 14.11 -15.91 13.29
C LEU A 43 13.71 -17.03 14.24
N VAL A 44 12.42 -17.20 14.50
CA VAL A 44 11.90 -18.36 15.25
C VAL A 44 11.48 -19.45 14.26
N LEU A 45 12.07 -20.64 14.40
CA LEU A 45 11.82 -21.76 13.48
C LEU A 45 10.56 -22.55 13.85
N LYS A 46 9.78 -22.94 12.85
CA LYS A 46 8.62 -23.83 13.02
C LYS A 46 9.01 -25.26 13.41
N ALA A 47 10.13 -25.76 12.90
CA ALA A 47 10.52 -27.17 13.01
C ALA A 47 12.01 -27.31 13.38
N PRO A 48 12.43 -28.47 13.93
CA PRO A 48 13.84 -28.75 14.18
C PRO A 48 14.66 -28.73 12.88
N VAL A 49 15.89 -28.22 12.95
CA VAL A 49 16.80 -28.19 11.80
C VAL A 49 17.30 -29.59 11.49
N ARG A 50 17.02 -30.08 10.28
CA ARG A 50 17.52 -31.35 9.72
C ARG A 50 18.51 -31.11 8.58
N THR A 51 18.46 -29.93 7.95
CA THR A 51 19.38 -29.50 6.91
C THR A 51 19.70 -28.02 7.06
N GLY A 52 20.98 -27.65 6.87
CA GLY A 52 21.47 -26.28 6.99
C GLY A 52 21.27 -25.40 5.76
N ARG A 53 20.76 -25.95 4.63
CA ARG A 53 20.69 -25.29 3.31
C ARG A 53 20.07 -23.87 3.32
N LEU A 54 19.08 -23.62 4.19
CA LEU A 54 18.43 -22.31 4.32
C LEU A 54 18.75 -21.58 5.62
N VAL A 55 19.24 -22.28 6.65
CA VAL A 55 19.45 -21.76 8.00
C VAL A 55 20.89 -21.30 8.21
N ASP A 56 21.88 -22.06 7.74
CA ASP A 56 23.30 -21.73 7.95
C ASP A 56 23.66 -20.35 7.37
N PRO A 57 23.21 -19.97 6.16
CA PRO A 57 23.48 -18.63 5.62
C PRO A 57 22.86 -17.49 6.43
N LEU A 58 21.90 -17.78 7.32
CA LEU A 58 21.32 -16.78 8.22
C LEU A 58 22.07 -16.69 9.54
N ALA A 59 22.58 -17.81 10.04
CA ALA A 59 23.34 -17.86 11.29
C ALA A 59 24.68 -17.11 11.20
N GLU A 60 25.22 -16.97 9.99
CA GLU A 60 26.47 -16.24 9.72
C GLU A 60 26.27 -14.71 9.59
N LEU A 61 25.02 -14.22 9.55
CA LEU A 61 24.74 -12.80 9.34
C LEU A 61 24.91 -11.97 10.63
N PRO A 62 25.62 -10.84 10.59
CA PRO A 62 25.71 -9.93 11.74
C PRO A 62 24.33 -9.45 12.20
N GLY A 63 24.09 -9.50 13.51
CA GLY A 63 22.83 -9.06 14.11
C GLY A 63 21.65 -10.01 13.89
N VAL A 64 21.87 -11.20 13.33
CA VAL A 64 20.84 -12.23 13.17
C VAL A 64 20.99 -13.32 14.22
N SER A 65 19.88 -13.74 14.81
CA SER A 65 19.81 -14.90 15.70
C SER A 65 18.73 -15.87 15.22
N VAL A 66 19.06 -17.16 15.14
CA VAL A 66 18.10 -18.21 14.80
C VAL A 66 17.72 -18.96 16.07
N VAL A 67 16.42 -19.00 16.38
CA VAL A 67 15.87 -19.71 17.53
C VAL A 67 15.32 -21.04 17.07
N PRO A 68 15.99 -22.16 17.41
CA PRO A 68 15.53 -23.48 17.02
C PRO A 68 14.25 -23.87 17.76
N SER A 69 13.46 -24.74 17.15
CA SER A 69 12.35 -25.44 17.82
C SER A 69 12.72 -26.89 18.12
N GLY A 70 12.27 -27.41 19.27
CA GLY A 70 12.46 -28.80 19.65
C GLY A 70 11.54 -29.78 18.91
N HIS A 71 10.43 -29.30 18.36
CA HIS A 71 9.44 -30.08 17.60
C HIS A 71 8.72 -29.18 16.58
N VAL A 72 7.85 -29.77 15.74
CA VAL A 72 7.06 -28.97 14.80
C VAL A 72 5.97 -28.21 15.56
N LEU A 73 5.99 -26.88 15.50
CA LEU A 73 5.06 -26.01 16.21
C LEU A 73 3.71 -25.91 15.48
N SER A 74 2.62 -26.09 16.22
CA SER A 74 1.29 -25.64 15.79
C SER A 74 1.15 -24.11 15.94
N PRO A 75 0.17 -23.46 15.29
CA PRO A 75 -0.10 -22.03 15.46
C PRO A 75 -0.20 -21.58 16.93
N VAL A 76 -0.86 -22.38 17.78
CA VAL A 76 -1.02 -22.09 19.22
C VAL A 76 0.32 -22.17 19.95
N GLN A 77 1.12 -23.19 19.65
CA GLN A 77 2.45 -23.35 20.25
C GLN A 77 3.40 -22.24 19.79
N ALA A 78 3.34 -21.88 18.51
CA ALA A 78 4.12 -20.80 17.93
C ALA A 78 3.80 -19.46 18.59
N SER A 79 2.52 -19.11 18.73
CA SER A 79 2.10 -17.89 19.42
C SER A 79 2.64 -17.81 20.85
N ARG A 80 2.56 -18.93 21.60
CA ARG A 80 3.13 -19.02 22.95
C ARG A 80 4.64 -18.79 22.96
N VAL A 81 5.38 -19.47 22.08
CA VAL A 81 6.84 -19.30 21.98
C VAL A 81 7.19 -17.86 21.62
N LEU A 82 6.49 -17.25 20.66
CA LEU A 82 6.71 -15.85 20.29
C LEU A 82 6.54 -14.92 21.50
N ARG A 83 5.48 -15.10 22.29
CA ARG A 83 5.25 -14.33 23.51
C ARG A 83 6.35 -14.54 24.56
N GLU A 84 6.73 -15.79 24.84
CA GLU A 84 7.81 -16.11 25.78
C GLU A 84 9.15 -15.47 25.36
N ARG A 85 9.42 -15.41 24.04
CA ARG A 85 10.62 -14.74 23.52
C ARG A 85 10.55 -13.22 23.59
N ASP A 86 9.39 -12.63 23.39
CA ASP A 86 9.16 -11.19 23.55
C ASP A 86 9.27 -10.76 25.02
N GLU A 87 8.79 -11.58 25.96
CA GLU A 87 8.93 -11.34 27.40
C GLU A 87 10.41 -11.38 27.85
N GLN A 88 11.21 -12.28 27.26
CA GLN A 88 12.66 -12.37 27.54
C GLN A 88 13.45 -11.22 26.91
N GLU A 89 13.16 -10.91 25.65
CA GLU A 89 13.78 -9.81 24.92
C GLU A 89 12.77 -9.19 23.96
N PRO A 90 12.16 -8.05 24.33
CA PRO A 90 11.06 -7.46 23.57
C PRO A 90 11.47 -7.08 22.15
N CYS A 91 10.63 -7.40 21.18
CA CYS A 91 10.77 -6.92 19.81
C CYS A 91 10.01 -5.60 19.60
N ASP A 92 10.51 -4.79 18.68
CA ASP A 92 9.83 -3.58 18.23
C ASP A 92 8.83 -3.85 17.12
N LEU A 93 9.11 -4.88 16.30
CA LEU A 93 8.22 -5.33 15.23
C LEU A 93 8.26 -6.85 15.08
N LEU A 94 7.11 -7.42 14.72
CA LEU A 94 6.91 -8.86 14.53
C LEU A 94 6.41 -9.13 13.10
N VAL A 95 7.26 -9.71 12.25
CA VAL A 95 6.88 -10.10 10.88
C VAL A 95 6.34 -11.52 10.89
N LEU A 96 5.08 -11.67 10.47
CA LEU A 96 4.39 -12.96 10.47
C LEU A 96 3.96 -13.38 9.06
N ARG A 97 4.05 -14.68 8.77
CA ARG A 97 3.47 -15.28 7.57
C ARG A 97 2.66 -16.54 7.90
N GLY A 98 1.50 -16.64 7.26
CA GLY A 98 0.54 -17.74 7.40
C GLY A 98 -0.70 -17.27 8.14
N ARG A 99 -1.84 -17.23 7.45
CA ARG A 99 -3.12 -16.67 7.91
C ARG A 99 -3.58 -17.26 9.24
N ARG A 100 -3.55 -18.60 9.37
CA ARG A 100 -3.96 -19.29 10.61
C ARG A 100 -3.09 -18.93 11.81
N LEU A 101 -1.79 -18.78 11.60
CA LEU A 101 -0.87 -18.34 12.64
C LEU A 101 -1.16 -16.89 13.03
N VAL A 102 -1.27 -15.99 12.05
CA VAL A 102 -1.50 -14.57 12.31
C VAL A 102 -2.81 -14.38 13.06
N ALA A 103 -3.88 -15.06 12.65
CA ALA A 103 -5.17 -15.05 13.36
C ALA A 103 -5.03 -15.51 14.82
N GLN A 104 -4.23 -16.55 15.09
CA GLN A 104 -3.96 -17.00 16.46
C GLN A 104 -3.19 -15.96 17.27
N VAL A 105 -2.13 -15.36 16.72
CA VAL A 105 -1.34 -14.33 17.42
C VAL A 105 -2.17 -13.09 17.72
N VAL A 106 -3.03 -12.69 16.78
CA VAL A 106 -3.99 -11.58 16.95
C VAL A 106 -5.02 -11.90 18.03
N ALA A 107 -5.56 -13.12 18.07
CA ALA A 107 -6.49 -13.53 19.11
C ALA A 107 -5.87 -13.50 20.52
N ASP A 108 -4.55 -13.71 20.64
CA ASP A 108 -3.83 -13.64 21.91
C ASP A 108 -3.47 -12.20 22.34
N GLY A 109 -3.51 -11.21 21.43
CA GLY A 109 -3.41 -9.77 21.71
C GLY A 109 -2.05 -9.24 22.17
N ALA A 110 -1.02 -10.08 22.28
CA ALA A 110 0.28 -9.68 22.86
C ALA A 110 1.12 -8.75 21.94
N PHE A 111 0.77 -8.65 20.66
CA PHE A 111 1.57 -7.97 19.64
C PHE A 111 0.79 -6.88 18.88
N ASP A 112 -0.37 -6.47 19.37
CA ASP A 112 -1.20 -5.45 18.73
C ASP A 112 -0.40 -4.16 18.46
N GLY A 113 -0.49 -3.65 17.23
CA GLY A 113 0.27 -2.50 16.77
C GLY A 113 1.74 -2.77 16.42
N ARG A 114 2.27 -3.99 16.66
CA ARG A 114 3.64 -4.41 16.29
C ARG A 114 3.67 -5.44 15.15
N ILE A 115 2.53 -6.02 14.77
CA ILE A 115 2.44 -7.06 13.72
C ILE A 115 2.61 -6.46 12.33
N TRP A 116 3.48 -7.08 11.53
CA TRP A 116 3.67 -6.85 10.11
C TRP A 116 3.28 -8.13 9.38
N ALA A 117 2.02 -8.24 8.97
CA ALA A 117 1.47 -9.48 8.43
C ALA A 117 1.74 -9.59 6.92
N TYR A 118 2.39 -10.67 6.51
CA TYR A 118 2.61 -11.03 5.12
C TYR A 118 1.72 -12.23 4.77
N LEU A 119 0.55 -11.96 4.19
CA LEU A 119 -0.47 -12.98 3.93
C LEU A 119 -0.55 -13.30 2.43
N THR A 120 -0.20 -14.54 2.08
CA THR A 120 -0.37 -15.07 0.70
C THR A 120 -1.53 -16.07 0.64
N ASP A 121 -1.85 -16.71 1.76
CA ASP A 121 -2.90 -17.72 1.92
C ASP A 121 -4.29 -17.11 2.21
N ILE A 122 -4.58 -15.95 1.64
CA ILE A 122 -5.90 -15.31 1.68
C ILE A 122 -6.77 -15.78 0.50
N PRO A 123 -8.10 -15.56 0.52
CA PRO A 123 -8.94 -15.80 -0.64
C PRO A 123 -8.42 -14.99 -1.84
N GLN A 124 -8.21 -15.66 -2.98
CA GLN A 124 -7.58 -15.06 -4.17
C GLN A 124 -8.60 -14.53 -5.20
N SER A 125 -9.89 -14.55 -4.88
CA SER A 125 -10.95 -14.05 -5.76
C SER A 125 -12.17 -13.64 -4.94
N ALA A 126 -13.02 -12.80 -5.54
CA ALA A 126 -14.30 -12.39 -4.93
C ALA A 126 -15.18 -13.59 -4.56
N ALA A 127 -15.20 -14.64 -5.40
CA ALA A 127 -15.97 -15.85 -5.14
C ALA A 127 -15.51 -16.65 -3.92
N LEU A 128 -14.26 -16.47 -3.49
CA LEU A 128 -13.69 -17.13 -2.31
C LEU A 128 -13.74 -16.24 -1.06
N MET A 129 -14.12 -14.96 -1.20
CA MET A 129 -14.16 -14.00 -0.10
C MET A 129 -15.49 -14.14 0.66
N THR A 130 -15.48 -14.95 1.71
CA THR A 130 -16.63 -15.14 2.61
C THR A 130 -16.69 -14.08 3.70
N GLU A 131 -17.86 -13.87 4.32
CA GLU A 131 -18.00 -12.98 5.49
C GLU A 131 -17.03 -13.35 6.62
N GLU A 132 -16.88 -14.63 6.93
CA GLU A 132 -15.91 -15.13 7.92
C GLU A 132 -14.47 -14.72 7.56
N ALA A 133 -14.12 -14.77 6.26
CA ALA A 133 -12.80 -14.35 5.82
C ALA A 133 -12.60 -12.84 5.94
N VAL A 134 -13.63 -12.04 5.63
CA VAL A 134 -13.60 -10.58 5.81
C VAL A 134 -13.46 -10.22 7.29
N ASP A 135 -14.21 -10.86 8.18
CA ASP A 135 -14.15 -10.61 9.62
C ASP A 135 -12.78 -10.96 10.21
N GLU A 136 -12.21 -12.10 9.81
CA GLU A 136 -10.87 -12.49 10.25
C GLU A 136 -9.80 -11.53 9.73
N LEU A 137 -9.84 -11.17 8.45
CA LEU A 137 -8.91 -10.22 7.86
C LEU A 137 -9.07 -8.81 8.47
N THR A 138 -10.28 -8.42 8.86
CA THR A 138 -10.55 -7.17 9.59
C THR A 138 -9.82 -7.16 10.92
N ARG A 139 -9.99 -8.21 11.74
CA ARG A 139 -9.26 -8.33 13.02
C ARG A 139 -7.74 -8.29 12.83
N ILE A 140 -7.23 -8.99 11.80
CA ILE A 140 -5.80 -8.97 11.49
C ILE A 140 -5.35 -7.56 11.09
N ALA A 141 -6.12 -6.85 10.26
CA ALA A 141 -5.79 -5.50 9.83
C ALA A 141 -5.77 -4.52 11.01
N GLU A 142 -6.72 -4.61 11.94
CA GLU A 142 -6.80 -3.74 13.12
C GLU A 142 -5.62 -3.94 14.08
N ALA A 143 -5.23 -5.20 14.33
CA ALA A 143 -4.09 -5.54 15.18
C ALA A 143 -2.72 -5.30 14.50
N SER A 144 -2.68 -5.22 13.17
CA SER A 144 -1.43 -5.04 12.42
C SER A 144 -1.03 -3.56 12.28
N ARG A 145 0.27 -3.29 12.39
CA ARG A 145 0.84 -2.01 11.93
C ARG A 145 0.79 -1.92 10.42
N TYR A 146 1.22 -2.99 9.74
CA TYR A 146 1.23 -3.08 8.28
C TYR A 146 0.75 -4.44 7.80
N LEU A 147 0.02 -4.41 6.67
CA LEU A 147 -0.21 -5.59 5.84
C LEU A 147 0.75 -5.50 4.64
N LEU A 148 1.65 -6.47 4.54
CA LEU A 148 2.70 -6.53 3.54
C LEU A 148 2.18 -7.23 2.28
N CYS A 149 1.88 -6.47 1.24
CA CYS A 149 1.31 -6.97 -0.02
C CYS A 149 2.39 -7.15 -1.08
N GLN A 150 2.35 -8.26 -1.83
CA GLN A 150 3.29 -8.51 -2.92
C GLN A 150 3.09 -7.61 -4.14
N THR A 151 1.83 -7.31 -4.45
CA THR A 151 1.40 -6.65 -5.68
C THR A 151 0.39 -5.56 -5.36
N GLU A 152 0.23 -4.60 -6.26
CA GLU A 152 -0.80 -3.57 -6.11
C GLU A 152 -2.21 -4.17 -6.29
N GLU A 153 -2.34 -5.24 -7.08
CA GLU A 153 -3.57 -6.01 -7.23
C GLU A 153 -4.01 -6.63 -5.90
N LEU A 154 -3.09 -7.30 -5.18
CA LEU A 154 -3.37 -7.86 -3.86
C LEU A 154 -3.77 -6.76 -2.86
N ARG A 155 -3.05 -5.63 -2.87
CA ARG A 155 -3.35 -4.49 -2.02
C ARG A 155 -4.74 -3.92 -2.29
N CYS A 156 -5.08 -3.63 -3.54
CA CYS A 156 -6.41 -3.16 -3.91
C CYS A 156 -7.49 -4.19 -3.58
N PHE A 157 -7.22 -5.48 -3.79
CA PHE A 157 -8.17 -6.54 -3.47
C PHE A 157 -8.47 -6.58 -1.96
N ILE A 158 -7.46 -6.56 -1.09
CA ILE A 158 -7.69 -6.55 0.36
C ILE A 158 -8.44 -5.28 0.77
N GLU A 159 -8.02 -4.10 0.30
CA GLU A 159 -8.63 -2.81 0.67
C GLU A 159 -10.09 -2.68 0.21
N ALA A 160 -10.47 -3.31 -0.90
CA ALA A 160 -11.84 -3.29 -1.40
C ALA A 160 -12.81 -4.06 -0.49
N TRP A 161 -12.35 -5.14 0.15
CA TRP A 161 -13.19 -6.01 0.98
C TRP A 161 -13.03 -5.72 2.49
N VAL A 162 -11.89 -5.18 2.90
CA VAL A 162 -11.53 -4.99 4.31
C VAL A 162 -11.20 -3.51 4.54
N PRO A 163 -12.19 -2.66 4.86
CA PRO A 163 -11.97 -1.22 5.08
C PRO A 163 -10.89 -0.90 6.13
N ALA A 164 -10.74 -1.75 7.15
CA ALA A 164 -9.70 -1.59 8.18
C ALA A 164 -8.26 -1.72 7.63
N ALA A 165 -8.09 -2.37 6.48
CA ALA A 165 -6.80 -2.52 5.81
C ALA A 165 -6.35 -1.23 5.08
N CYS A 166 -7.28 -0.33 4.76
CA CYS A 166 -6.98 0.90 4.03
C CYS A 166 -5.96 1.77 4.79
N GLY A 167 -4.87 2.08 4.10
CA GLY A 167 -3.74 2.83 4.66
C GLY A 167 -2.81 2.04 5.60
N ARG A 168 -3.08 0.74 5.80
CA ARG A 168 -2.16 -0.22 6.45
C ARG A 168 -1.49 -1.14 5.44
N CYS A 169 -2.13 -1.39 4.29
CA CYS A 169 -1.50 -2.14 3.21
C CYS A 169 -0.32 -1.35 2.62
N VAL A 170 0.83 -2.01 2.50
CA VAL A 170 2.05 -1.47 1.91
C VAL A 170 2.67 -2.51 0.99
N LEU A 171 3.32 -2.06 -0.08
CA LEU A 171 4.00 -2.97 -1.00
C LEU A 171 5.31 -3.47 -0.40
N TYR A 172 5.38 -4.78 -0.21
CA TYR A 172 6.60 -5.50 0.11
C TYR A 172 6.66 -6.75 -0.77
N PRO A 173 7.09 -6.59 -2.04
CA PRO A 173 7.21 -7.70 -2.98
C PRO A 173 8.30 -8.69 -2.54
N PRO A 174 8.31 -9.92 -3.08
CA PRO A 174 9.37 -10.88 -2.80
C PRO A 174 10.72 -10.32 -3.22
N SER A 175 11.79 -10.76 -2.56
CA SER A 175 13.15 -10.37 -2.88
C SER A 175 13.97 -11.53 -3.44
N VAL A 176 14.74 -11.21 -4.47
CA VAL A 176 15.63 -12.14 -5.17
C VAL A 176 17.06 -12.02 -4.68
N PRO A 177 17.79 -13.15 -4.65
CA PRO A 177 19.15 -13.19 -4.13
C PRO A 177 20.10 -12.58 -5.17
N VAL A 178 21.29 -12.19 -4.71
CA VAL A 178 22.37 -11.80 -5.63
C VAL A 178 23.23 -13.04 -5.90
N PRO A 179 23.57 -13.34 -7.17
CA PRO A 179 24.52 -14.39 -7.50
C PRO A 179 25.88 -14.14 -6.82
N ASP A 180 26.48 -15.18 -6.24
CA ASP A 180 27.84 -15.11 -5.64
C ASP A 180 28.97 -15.30 -6.67
N PHE A 181 28.61 -15.38 -7.94
CA PHE A 181 29.49 -15.68 -9.06
C PHE A 181 29.27 -14.68 -10.20
N ALA A 182 30.26 -14.58 -11.10
CA ALA A 182 30.12 -13.80 -12.32
C ALA A 182 29.08 -14.47 -13.23
N VAL A 183 27.96 -13.79 -13.46
CA VAL A 183 26.90 -14.27 -14.36
C VAL A 183 27.40 -14.20 -15.81
N PRO A 184 27.37 -15.29 -16.57
CA PRO A 184 27.71 -15.28 -17.99
C PRO A 184 26.80 -14.33 -18.78
N GLU A 185 27.36 -13.62 -19.74
CA GLU A 185 26.58 -12.85 -20.71
C GLU A 185 26.20 -13.73 -21.89
N HIS A 186 24.93 -13.68 -22.27
CA HIS A 186 24.37 -14.39 -23.41
C HIS A 186 23.74 -13.36 -24.35
N ASP A 187 24.12 -13.39 -25.62
CA ASP A 187 23.59 -12.47 -26.64
C ASP A 187 22.57 -13.13 -27.59
N ALA A 188 22.50 -14.45 -27.57
CA ALA A 188 21.56 -15.28 -28.33
C ALA A 188 21.43 -16.64 -27.63
N VAL A 189 20.45 -17.46 -28.06
CA VAL A 189 20.36 -18.85 -27.61
C VAL A 189 21.48 -19.71 -28.21
N GLY A 190 21.95 -20.71 -27.47
CA GLY A 190 22.88 -21.72 -27.95
C GLY A 190 22.26 -22.82 -28.84
N ASP A 191 23.12 -23.72 -29.33
CA ASP A 191 22.71 -24.97 -30.01
C ASP A 191 23.44 -26.18 -29.38
N PRO A 192 22.75 -27.06 -28.64
CA PRO A 192 21.31 -27.07 -28.40
C PRO A 192 20.83 -25.93 -27.50
N VAL A 193 19.56 -25.53 -27.64
CA VAL A 193 18.88 -24.55 -26.77
C VAL A 193 18.69 -25.16 -25.38
N ARG A 194 19.28 -24.55 -24.36
CA ARG A 194 19.21 -24.98 -22.97
C ARG A 194 18.12 -24.24 -22.22
N LEU A 195 17.07 -24.96 -21.87
CA LEU A 195 15.95 -24.45 -21.08
C LEU A 195 16.18 -24.79 -19.60
N VAL A 196 15.71 -23.95 -18.68
CA VAL A 196 15.80 -24.22 -17.25
C VAL A 196 14.50 -23.98 -16.48
N TYR A 197 14.20 -24.89 -15.57
CA TYR A 197 13.15 -24.74 -14.55
C TYR A 197 13.70 -25.00 -13.15
N THR A 198 13.46 -24.08 -12.22
CA THR A 198 13.82 -24.21 -10.80
C THR A 198 12.58 -24.19 -9.91
N GLY A 199 12.43 -25.14 -8.99
CA GLY A 199 11.38 -25.12 -7.96
C GLY A 199 10.55 -26.41 -7.86
N LYS A 200 9.34 -26.29 -7.29
CA LYS A 200 8.43 -27.43 -7.08
C LYS A 200 7.81 -27.93 -8.38
N PHE A 201 7.58 -29.23 -8.49
CA PHE A 201 6.86 -29.84 -9.60
C PHE A 201 5.38 -30.00 -9.24
N ALA A 202 4.48 -29.40 -10.03
CA ALA A 202 3.05 -29.39 -9.73
C ALA A 202 2.21 -29.29 -11.03
N PRO A 203 1.02 -29.92 -11.10
CA PRO A 203 0.21 -29.96 -12.32
C PRO A 203 -0.09 -28.57 -12.88
N ARG A 204 -0.51 -27.64 -12.03
CA ARG A 204 -0.87 -26.27 -12.45
C ARG A 204 0.31 -25.43 -12.92
N TRP A 205 1.55 -25.88 -12.68
CA TRP A 205 2.78 -25.21 -13.11
C TRP A 205 3.27 -25.73 -14.46
N ASN A 206 2.50 -26.55 -15.17
CA ASN A 206 2.87 -27.17 -16.45
C ASN A 206 4.17 -27.99 -16.39
N THR A 207 4.61 -28.44 -15.21
CA THR A 207 5.96 -29.02 -15.05
C THR A 207 6.14 -30.35 -15.77
N LEU A 208 5.06 -31.12 -15.93
CA LEU A 208 5.10 -32.34 -16.71
C LEU A 208 5.20 -32.00 -18.20
N GLU A 209 4.37 -31.07 -18.67
CA GLU A 209 4.39 -30.54 -20.03
C GLU A 209 5.76 -29.95 -20.40
N MET A 210 6.48 -29.31 -19.45
CA MET A 210 7.84 -28.83 -19.72
C MET A 210 8.78 -29.94 -20.17
N THR A 211 8.63 -31.16 -19.64
CA THR A 211 9.48 -32.30 -20.02
C THR A 211 9.30 -32.75 -21.46
N GLU A 212 8.22 -32.31 -22.12
CA GLU A 212 7.92 -32.60 -23.52
C GLU A 212 8.44 -31.52 -24.48
N LEU A 213 8.89 -30.35 -23.98
CA LEU A 213 9.40 -29.25 -24.81
C LEU A 213 10.56 -29.65 -25.72
N PRO A 214 11.59 -30.41 -25.28
CA PRO A 214 12.66 -30.84 -26.17
C PRO A 214 12.14 -31.56 -27.42
N GLY A 215 11.13 -32.43 -27.27
CA GLY A 215 10.49 -33.12 -28.39
C GLY A 215 9.67 -32.19 -29.27
N ALA A 216 8.89 -31.28 -28.67
CA ALA A 216 8.09 -30.30 -29.39
C ALA A 216 8.94 -29.30 -30.21
N LEU A 217 10.13 -28.96 -29.72
CA LEU A 217 11.12 -28.13 -30.40
C LEU A 217 11.87 -28.90 -31.49
N ALA A 218 12.20 -30.17 -31.25
CA ALA A 218 12.82 -31.03 -32.26
C ALA A 218 11.91 -31.19 -33.50
N ALA A 219 10.59 -31.29 -33.30
CA ALA A 219 9.61 -31.29 -34.39
C ALA A 219 9.61 -29.99 -35.24
N ARG A 220 10.15 -28.90 -34.69
CA ARG A 220 10.36 -27.60 -35.35
C ARG A 220 11.79 -27.41 -35.88
N GLY A 221 12.63 -28.44 -35.83
CA GLY A 221 14.03 -28.38 -36.24
C GLY A 221 14.97 -27.72 -35.23
N ILE A 222 14.53 -27.51 -33.98
CA ILE A 222 15.31 -26.88 -32.92
C ILE A 222 15.78 -27.96 -31.94
N ARG A 223 17.10 -28.15 -31.79
CA ARG A 223 17.65 -29.05 -30.76
C ARG A 223 17.57 -28.34 -29.41
N ALA A 224 17.06 -29.02 -28.39
CA ALA A 224 16.92 -28.45 -27.06
C ALA A 224 17.15 -29.48 -25.95
N GLU A 225 17.58 -28.97 -24.79
CA GLU A 225 17.72 -29.71 -23.53
C GLU A 225 16.99 -28.95 -22.42
N LEU A 226 16.30 -29.67 -21.53
CA LEU A 226 15.66 -29.10 -20.35
C LEU A 226 16.42 -29.48 -19.08
N HIS A 227 16.93 -28.47 -18.39
CA HIS A 227 17.52 -28.58 -17.05
C HIS A 227 16.45 -28.33 -15.99
N THR A 228 16.27 -29.25 -15.05
CA THR A 228 15.33 -29.10 -13.93
C THR A 228 16.05 -29.16 -12.59
N VAL A 229 15.74 -28.23 -11.69
CA VAL A 229 16.31 -28.15 -10.34
C VAL A 229 15.19 -28.10 -9.30
N GLY A 230 15.23 -28.99 -8.32
CA GLY A 230 14.21 -29.14 -7.27
C GLY A 230 13.98 -30.62 -6.91
N ASP A 231 13.43 -30.89 -5.73
CA ASP A 231 13.13 -32.25 -5.25
C ASP A 231 11.66 -32.42 -4.79
N LYS A 232 10.88 -31.33 -4.75
CA LYS A 232 9.50 -31.33 -4.27
C LYS A 232 8.51 -31.60 -5.41
N ILE A 233 8.01 -32.83 -5.50
CA ILE A 233 6.87 -33.19 -6.35
C ILE A 233 5.58 -33.10 -5.53
N HIS A 234 4.63 -32.30 -5.99
CA HIS A 234 3.37 -32.07 -5.29
C HIS A 234 2.41 -33.23 -5.51
N ASP A 235 1.85 -33.75 -4.42
CA ASP A 235 0.74 -34.70 -4.47
C ASP A 235 -0.58 -33.91 -4.49
N ASP A 236 -1.18 -33.75 -5.68
CA ASP A 236 -2.49 -33.10 -5.83
C ASP A 236 -3.57 -34.18 -5.96
N PRO A 237 -4.49 -34.33 -4.99
CA PRO A 237 -5.56 -35.33 -5.04
C PRO A 237 -6.47 -35.20 -6.28
N ARG A 238 -6.52 -34.02 -6.92
CA ARG A 238 -7.30 -33.80 -8.15
C ARG A 238 -6.58 -34.29 -9.41
N HIS A 239 -5.31 -34.65 -9.30
CA HIS A 239 -4.48 -35.17 -10.38
C HIS A 239 -3.82 -36.50 -9.96
N PRO A 240 -4.63 -37.56 -9.73
CA PRO A 240 -4.09 -38.85 -9.30
C PRO A 240 -3.09 -39.37 -10.32
N GLY A 241 -1.92 -39.82 -9.86
CA GLY A 241 -0.84 -40.33 -10.71
C GLY A 241 0.15 -39.28 -11.21
N PHE A 242 -0.08 -37.98 -10.98
CA PHE A 242 0.87 -36.91 -11.35
C PHE A 242 2.25 -37.16 -10.78
N HIS A 243 2.34 -37.53 -9.48
CA HIS A 243 3.62 -37.77 -8.83
C HIS A 243 4.45 -38.82 -9.59
N ALA A 244 3.87 -39.99 -9.85
CA ALA A 244 4.53 -41.07 -10.56
C ALA A 244 4.87 -40.71 -12.02
N ALA A 245 4.01 -39.94 -12.70
CA ALA A 245 4.25 -39.48 -14.06
C ALA A 245 5.42 -38.47 -14.12
N MET A 246 5.42 -37.48 -13.23
CA MET A 246 6.48 -36.48 -13.12
C MET A 246 7.82 -37.13 -12.76
N GLU A 247 7.84 -38.04 -11.79
CA GLU A 247 9.05 -38.75 -11.37
C GLU A 247 9.63 -39.61 -12.50
N ARG A 248 8.77 -40.26 -13.29
CA ARG A 248 9.17 -40.97 -14.51
C ARG A 248 9.75 -40.01 -15.54
N ALA A 249 9.06 -38.91 -15.83
CA ALA A 249 9.49 -37.92 -16.82
C ALA A 249 10.86 -37.32 -16.46
N LEU A 250 11.09 -36.95 -15.20
CA LEU A 250 12.39 -36.42 -14.73
C LEU A 250 13.55 -37.40 -14.92
N ARG A 251 13.28 -38.72 -14.93
CA ARG A 251 14.31 -39.75 -15.12
C ARG A 251 14.51 -40.18 -16.56
N THR A 252 13.44 -40.24 -17.35
CA THR A 252 13.44 -40.97 -18.63
C THR A 252 13.04 -40.13 -19.83
N ALA A 253 12.54 -38.91 -19.65
CA ALA A 253 12.14 -38.08 -20.79
C ALA A 253 13.38 -37.68 -21.63
N PRO A 254 13.35 -37.86 -22.97
CA PRO A 254 14.47 -37.47 -23.83
C PRO A 254 14.79 -35.98 -23.72
N GLY A 255 16.07 -35.65 -23.60
CA GLY A 255 16.52 -34.25 -23.49
C GLY A 255 16.27 -33.60 -22.12
N VAL A 256 15.88 -34.35 -21.09
CA VAL A 256 15.72 -33.83 -19.72
C VAL A 256 16.92 -34.19 -18.84
N VAL A 257 17.48 -33.18 -18.17
CA VAL A 257 18.55 -33.31 -17.17
C VAL A 257 18.03 -32.84 -15.80
N HIS A 258 17.87 -33.76 -14.87
CA HIS A 258 17.38 -33.47 -13.52
C HIS A 258 18.53 -33.39 -12.51
N HIS A 259 18.65 -32.25 -11.83
CA HIS A 259 19.73 -31.95 -10.87
C HIS A 259 19.35 -32.21 -9.41
N GLY A 260 18.09 -32.57 -9.13
CA GLY A 260 17.59 -32.75 -7.75
C GLY A 260 17.55 -31.44 -6.95
N GLY A 261 17.41 -31.56 -5.62
CA GLY A 261 17.34 -30.43 -4.69
C GLY A 261 18.71 -29.91 -4.27
N THR A 262 19.19 -28.84 -4.90
CA THR A 262 20.50 -28.22 -4.62
C THR A 262 20.38 -26.93 -3.78
N PRO A 263 21.47 -26.46 -3.13
CA PRO A 263 21.51 -25.14 -2.50
C PRO A 263 21.22 -24.00 -3.49
N ARG A 264 20.70 -22.87 -2.99
CA ARG A 264 20.20 -21.76 -3.83
C ARG A 264 21.24 -21.24 -4.84
N GLN A 265 22.49 -21.02 -4.42
CA GLN A 265 23.56 -20.54 -5.31
C GLN A 265 23.94 -21.57 -6.38
N GLU A 266 23.88 -22.86 -6.06
CA GLU A 266 24.13 -23.91 -7.05
C GLU A 266 23.01 -24.00 -8.09
N ALA A 267 21.75 -23.89 -7.66
CA ALA A 267 20.62 -23.78 -8.58
C ALA A 267 20.76 -22.58 -9.53
N MET A 268 21.28 -21.46 -9.03
CA MET A 268 21.57 -20.27 -9.83
C MET A 268 22.71 -20.49 -10.83
N ARG A 269 23.79 -21.20 -10.46
CA ARG A 269 24.88 -21.55 -11.39
C ARG A 269 24.40 -22.45 -12.52
N ILE A 270 23.58 -23.45 -12.20
CA ILE A 270 22.96 -24.33 -13.20
C ILE A 270 22.11 -23.48 -14.17
N ALA A 271 21.24 -22.62 -13.63
CA ALA A 271 20.39 -21.77 -14.45
C ALA A 271 21.20 -20.80 -15.33
N ALA A 272 22.25 -20.18 -14.79
CA ALA A 272 23.11 -19.26 -15.52
C ALA A 272 23.87 -19.91 -16.70
N GLY A 273 24.02 -21.23 -16.69
CA GLY A 273 24.58 -22.02 -17.80
C GLY A 273 23.56 -22.42 -18.87
N CYS A 274 22.31 -21.97 -18.77
CA CYS A 274 21.23 -22.18 -19.73
C CYS A 274 20.90 -20.88 -20.49
N ASP A 275 20.06 -20.98 -21.52
CA ASP A 275 19.66 -19.86 -22.40
C ASP A 275 18.32 -19.23 -21.99
N LEU A 276 17.35 -20.03 -21.56
CA LEU A 276 15.97 -19.57 -21.32
C LEU A 276 15.38 -20.14 -20.02
N GLY A 277 14.81 -19.27 -19.20
CA GLY A 277 14.04 -19.64 -18.03
C GLY A 277 12.59 -20.01 -18.37
N LEU A 278 12.04 -21.00 -17.68
CA LEU A 278 10.65 -21.45 -17.88
C LEU A 278 9.76 -21.06 -16.70
N GLY A 279 8.70 -20.31 -16.99
CA GLY A 279 7.77 -19.77 -16.00
C GLY A 279 6.28 -19.82 -16.39
N TRP A 280 5.93 -20.41 -17.54
CA TRP A 280 4.52 -20.53 -17.94
C TRP A 280 3.78 -21.59 -17.12
N ARG A 281 2.50 -21.34 -16.92
CA ARG A 281 1.62 -22.06 -15.99
C ARG A 281 0.25 -22.23 -16.64
N ARG A 282 -0.60 -23.06 -16.04
CA ARG A 282 -1.98 -23.21 -16.51
C ARG A 282 -2.75 -21.89 -16.34
N PRO A 283 -3.68 -21.53 -17.26
CA PRO A 283 -4.40 -20.25 -17.22
C PRO A 283 -5.18 -19.99 -15.92
N GLU A 284 -5.55 -21.01 -15.16
CA GLU A 284 -6.23 -20.82 -13.87
C GLU A 284 -5.33 -20.17 -12.80
N LEU A 285 -4.03 -19.97 -13.09
CA LEU A 285 -3.10 -19.21 -12.26
C LEU A 285 -2.85 -17.78 -12.77
N ASP A 286 -3.43 -17.37 -13.90
CA ASP A 286 -3.20 -16.04 -14.48
C ASP A 286 -3.89 -14.92 -13.68
N ALA A 287 -4.96 -15.26 -12.95
CA ALA A 287 -5.66 -14.36 -12.04
C ALA A 287 -5.04 -14.35 -10.62
N SER A 288 -3.87 -14.95 -10.42
CA SER A 288 -3.19 -14.92 -9.11
C SER A 288 -2.81 -13.49 -8.73
N LEU A 289 -3.09 -13.12 -7.48
CA LEU A 289 -2.68 -11.83 -6.92
C LEU A 289 -1.20 -11.84 -6.47
N GLU A 290 -0.50 -12.96 -6.64
CA GLU A 290 0.89 -13.17 -6.25
C GLU A 290 1.85 -13.10 -7.44
N LEU A 291 3.06 -12.57 -7.19
CA LEU A 291 4.10 -12.53 -8.20
C LEU A 291 4.95 -13.82 -8.15
N SER A 292 5.08 -14.50 -9.29
CA SER A 292 6.02 -15.61 -9.43
C SER A 292 7.45 -15.10 -9.36
N THR A 293 8.26 -15.61 -8.42
CA THR A 293 9.66 -15.18 -8.29
C THR A 293 10.56 -15.68 -9.41
N LYS A 294 10.11 -16.64 -10.24
CA LYS A 294 10.92 -17.23 -11.32
C LYS A 294 11.43 -16.18 -12.31
N VAL A 295 10.55 -15.28 -12.74
CA VAL A 295 10.93 -14.20 -13.68
C VAL A 295 12.00 -13.30 -13.09
N LEU A 296 11.94 -13.06 -11.78
CA LEU A 296 12.90 -12.24 -11.08
C LEU A 296 14.22 -12.99 -10.86
N GLU A 297 14.17 -14.26 -10.44
CA GLU A 297 15.35 -15.09 -10.20
C GLU A 297 16.16 -15.28 -11.49
N PHE A 298 15.51 -15.65 -12.58
CA PHE A 298 16.16 -15.75 -13.89
C PHE A 298 16.61 -14.39 -14.43
N GLY A 299 15.84 -13.33 -14.19
CA GLY A 299 16.26 -11.96 -14.52
C GLY A 299 17.55 -11.52 -13.81
N THR A 300 17.80 -11.94 -12.56
CA THR A 300 19.11 -11.68 -11.90
C THR A 300 20.29 -12.34 -12.60
N LEU A 301 20.02 -13.40 -13.37
CA LEU A 301 21.00 -14.13 -14.18
C LEU A 301 21.03 -13.62 -15.63
N GLY A 302 20.28 -12.57 -15.95
CA GLY A 302 20.18 -12.06 -17.31
C GLY A 302 19.44 -12.99 -18.28
N LEU A 303 18.70 -13.97 -17.77
CA LEU A 303 18.01 -14.94 -18.60
C LEU A 303 16.62 -14.43 -18.98
N PRO A 304 16.26 -14.43 -20.27
CA PRO A 304 14.90 -14.23 -20.70
C PRO A 304 14.01 -15.39 -20.24
N VAL A 305 12.72 -15.10 -19.99
CA VAL A 305 11.79 -16.07 -19.41
C VAL A 305 10.54 -16.24 -20.27
N VAL A 306 10.16 -17.49 -20.51
CA VAL A 306 8.90 -17.85 -21.18
C VAL A 306 7.79 -17.95 -20.14
N LEU A 307 6.76 -17.11 -20.23
CA LEU A 307 5.71 -16.98 -19.21
C LEU A 307 4.37 -16.47 -19.76
N ASN A 308 3.26 -16.73 -19.08
CA ASN A 308 1.91 -16.30 -19.48
C ASN A 308 1.81 -14.79 -19.63
N ARG A 309 1.03 -14.32 -20.60
CA ARG A 309 0.64 -12.90 -20.68
C ARG A 309 -0.42 -12.56 -19.64
N THR A 310 -0.05 -11.86 -18.57
CA THR A 310 -0.98 -11.39 -17.53
C THR A 310 -0.75 -9.91 -17.23
N PRO A 311 -1.74 -9.17 -16.69
CA PRO A 311 -1.55 -7.76 -16.32
C PRO A 311 -0.34 -7.54 -15.39
N ALA A 312 -0.10 -8.45 -14.44
CA ALA A 312 1.04 -8.37 -13.53
C ALA A 312 2.38 -8.53 -14.27
N HIS A 313 2.44 -9.38 -15.29
CA HIS A 313 3.65 -9.53 -16.09
C HIS A 313 3.85 -8.39 -17.10
N GLU A 314 2.77 -7.84 -17.68
CA GLU A 314 2.86 -6.65 -18.53
C GLU A 314 3.34 -5.44 -17.73
N ALA A 315 2.86 -5.25 -16.50
CA ALA A 315 3.35 -4.21 -15.59
C ALA A 315 4.84 -4.39 -15.23
N LEU A 316 5.32 -5.64 -15.22
CA LEU A 316 6.71 -5.97 -14.89
C LEU A 316 7.66 -5.82 -16.08
N LEU A 317 7.26 -6.30 -17.26
CA LEU A 317 8.14 -6.50 -18.43
C LEU A 317 7.80 -5.62 -19.64
N GLY A 318 6.63 -4.97 -19.64
CA GLY A 318 6.07 -4.27 -20.80
C GLY A 318 5.04 -5.14 -21.55
N ALA A 319 4.02 -4.50 -22.14
CA ALA A 319 2.99 -5.18 -22.92
C ALA A 319 3.52 -5.76 -24.26
N ASP A 320 4.69 -5.30 -24.69
CA ASP A 320 5.44 -5.69 -25.89
C ASP A 320 6.49 -6.78 -25.63
N TYR A 321 6.55 -7.35 -24.42
CA TYR A 321 7.52 -8.39 -24.09
C TYR A 321 7.39 -9.61 -25.03
N PRO A 322 8.47 -10.04 -25.71
CA PRO A 322 8.35 -10.91 -26.89
C PRO A 322 8.15 -12.40 -26.56
N LEU A 323 8.36 -12.82 -25.31
CA LEU A 323 8.29 -14.24 -24.91
C LEU A 323 7.06 -14.55 -24.04
N PHE A 324 6.00 -13.78 -24.23
CA PHE A 324 4.71 -14.10 -23.64
C PHE A 324 4.08 -15.33 -24.29
N VAL A 325 3.62 -16.25 -23.46
CA VAL A 325 2.76 -17.37 -23.86
C VAL A 325 1.31 -16.88 -23.87
N PRO A 326 0.58 -17.01 -24.99
CA PRO A 326 -0.85 -16.71 -25.10
C PRO A 326 -1.72 -17.40 -24.04
N GLY A 327 -2.91 -16.86 -23.79
CA GLY A 327 -3.80 -17.25 -22.68
C GLY A 327 -4.36 -18.68 -22.70
N ARG A 328 -4.05 -19.52 -23.70
CA ARG A 328 -4.34 -20.96 -23.65
C ARG A 328 -3.24 -21.74 -22.92
N GLY A 329 -2.04 -21.17 -22.80
CA GLY A 329 -0.94 -21.69 -21.98
C GLY A 329 -0.49 -23.10 -22.38
N THR A 330 -0.61 -23.47 -23.65
CA THR A 330 -0.33 -24.83 -24.13
C THR A 330 1.17 -25.10 -24.31
N LEU A 331 1.53 -26.37 -24.50
CA LEU A 331 2.90 -26.75 -24.85
C LEU A 331 3.33 -26.13 -26.19
N ASP A 332 2.42 -26.05 -27.14
CA ASP A 332 2.66 -25.51 -28.48
C ASP A 332 2.97 -24.01 -28.43
N ASP A 333 2.17 -23.28 -27.66
CA ASP A 333 2.36 -21.85 -27.38
C ASP A 333 3.74 -21.58 -26.73
N ALA A 334 4.15 -22.42 -25.77
CA ALA A 334 5.45 -22.31 -25.12
C ALA A 334 6.60 -22.63 -26.10
N ALA A 335 6.43 -23.64 -26.97
CA ALA A 335 7.40 -23.97 -28.00
C ALA A 335 7.55 -22.85 -29.05
N GLU A 336 6.47 -22.15 -29.40
CA GLU A 336 6.50 -20.98 -30.29
C GLU A 336 7.26 -19.80 -29.65
N ALA A 337 7.06 -19.52 -28.36
CA ALA A 337 7.82 -18.51 -27.65
C ALA A 337 9.33 -18.83 -27.62
N VAL A 338 9.70 -20.09 -27.36
CA VAL A 338 11.11 -20.52 -27.44
C VAL A 338 11.66 -20.41 -28.87
N ALA A 339 10.87 -20.80 -29.88
CA ALA A 339 11.26 -20.67 -31.30
C ALA A 339 11.46 -19.20 -31.71
N THR A 340 10.68 -18.27 -31.14
CA THR A 340 10.84 -16.83 -31.34
C THR A 340 12.19 -16.34 -30.82
N ALA A 341 12.56 -16.74 -29.59
CA ALA A 341 13.88 -16.44 -29.03
C ALA A 341 15.02 -17.07 -29.86
N ALA A 342 14.82 -18.28 -30.37
CA ALA A 342 15.82 -18.98 -31.19
C ALA A 342 16.00 -18.40 -32.59
N GLY A 343 14.92 -17.88 -33.20
CA GLY A 343 14.94 -17.28 -34.52
C GLY A 343 15.32 -15.80 -34.54
N SER A 344 15.31 -15.11 -33.39
CA SER A 344 15.54 -13.66 -33.31
C SER A 344 16.44 -13.27 -32.13
N PRO A 345 17.75 -13.01 -32.37
CA PRO A 345 18.66 -12.46 -31.36
C PRO A 345 18.22 -11.10 -30.82
N GLU A 346 17.45 -10.33 -31.58
CA GLU A 346 16.85 -9.07 -31.11
C GLU A 346 15.77 -9.33 -30.05
N ALA A 347 14.83 -10.24 -30.33
CA ALA A 347 13.80 -10.62 -29.38
C ALA A 347 14.39 -11.22 -28.10
N TYR A 348 15.43 -12.06 -28.23
CA TYR A 348 16.17 -12.60 -27.10
C TYR A 348 16.78 -11.51 -26.23
N ARG A 349 17.56 -10.58 -26.82
CA ARG A 349 18.21 -9.48 -26.08
C ARG A 349 17.20 -8.54 -25.44
N ALA A 350 16.11 -8.22 -26.14
CA ALA A 350 15.03 -7.41 -25.59
C ALA A 350 14.41 -8.09 -24.37
N ALA A 351 14.06 -9.38 -24.46
CA ALA A 351 13.51 -10.12 -23.33
C ALA A 351 14.48 -10.22 -22.15
N ALA A 352 15.76 -10.53 -22.40
CA ALA A 352 16.80 -10.63 -21.38
C ALA A 352 16.98 -9.30 -20.64
N LEU A 353 17.02 -8.18 -21.37
CA LEU A 353 17.10 -6.84 -20.80
C LEU A 353 15.89 -6.52 -19.91
N ARG A 354 14.67 -6.75 -20.41
CA ARG A 354 13.44 -6.51 -19.62
C ARG A 354 13.41 -7.33 -18.34
N CYS A 355 13.78 -8.62 -18.40
CA CYS A 355 13.85 -9.48 -17.22
C CYS A 355 14.92 -8.99 -16.22
N ARG A 356 16.09 -8.56 -16.70
CA ARG A 356 17.17 -8.02 -15.87
C ARG A 356 16.78 -6.72 -15.17
N GLU A 357 16.20 -5.78 -15.91
CA GLU A 357 15.69 -4.51 -15.38
C GLU A 357 14.59 -4.73 -14.35
N ALA A 358 13.65 -5.64 -14.64
CA ALA A 358 12.62 -6.05 -13.72
C ALA A 358 13.23 -6.60 -12.42
N ALA A 359 14.11 -7.59 -12.50
CA ALA A 359 14.74 -8.23 -11.35
C ALA A 359 15.51 -7.23 -10.45
N GLY A 360 16.16 -6.23 -11.05
CA GLY A 360 16.88 -5.19 -10.31
C GLY A 360 16.01 -4.43 -9.29
N ARG A 361 14.70 -4.30 -9.54
CA ARG A 361 13.73 -3.64 -8.63
C ARG A 361 13.40 -4.48 -7.38
N PHE A 362 13.72 -5.78 -7.42
CA PHE A 362 13.40 -6.78 -6.40
C PHE A 362 14.65 -7.30 -5.68
N SER A 363 15.80 -6.63 -5.83
CA SER A 363 17.01 -6.99 -5.09
C SER A 363 16.82 -6.89 -3.57
N LEU A 364 17.66 -7.60 -2.82
CA LEU A 364 17.70 -7.50 -1.35
C LEU A 364 17.95 -6.06 -0.87
N ASP A 365 18.74 -5.26 -1.60
CA ASP A 365 19.02 -3.87 -1.21
C ASP A 365 17.78 -2.99 -1.38
N ARG A 366 17.03 -3.15 -2.48
CA ARG A 366 15.74 -2.47 -2.66
C ARG A 366 14.71 -2.93 -1.61
N ALA A 367 14.74 -4.20 -1.22
CA ALA A 367 13.89 -4.70 -0.13
C ALA A 367 14.28 -4.07 1.22
N ALA A 368 15.57 -3.93 1.51
CA ALA A 368 16.07 -3.27 2.72
C ALA A 368 15.74 -1.76 2.73
N GLU A 369 15.85 -1.07 1.60
CA GLU A 369 15.41 0.33 1.44
C GLU A 369 13.92 0.50 1.78
N ARG A 370 13.06 -0.37 1.22
CA ARG A 370 11.62 -0.37 1.53
C ARG A 370 11.37 -0.58 3.02
N LEU A 371 12.05 -1.56 3.64
CA LEU A 371 11.92 -1.82 5.08
C LEU A 371 12.38 -0.64 5.92
N ARG A 372 13.50 0.03 5.59
CA ARG A 372 13.95 1.23 6.30
C ARG A 372 12.89 2.33 6.32
N GLY A 373 12.29 2.64 5.17
CA GLY A 373 11.22 3.63 5.09
C GLY A 373 9.96 3.23 5.88
N LEU A 374 9.62 1.93 5.93
CA LEU A 374 8.52 1.44 6.77
C LEU A 374 8.84 1.50 8.27
N ILE A 375 10.08 1.16 8.65
CA ILE A 375 10.56 1.21 10.04
C ILE A 375 10.56 2.65 10.54
N GLU A 376 11.12 3.59 9.78
CA GLU A 376 11.15 5.02 10.14
C GLU A 376 9.75 5.59 10.39
N ARG A 377 8.74 5.15 9.63
CA ARG A 377 7.33 5.54 9.81
C ARG A 377 6.63 4.84 10.97
N ALA A 378 7.00 3.60 11.26
CA ALA A 378 6.41 2.83 12.35
C ALA A 378 7.00 3.19 13.71
N LEU A 379 8.30 3.50 13.72
CA LEU A 379 9.13 3.69 14.90
C LEU A 379 9.93 4.99 14.75
N PRO A 380 9.27 6.17 14.71
CA PRO A 380 9.94 7.45 14.56
C PRO A 380 10.92 7.70 15.71
N PRO A 381 11.99 8.48 15.48
CA PRO A 381 12.93 8.83 16.54
C PRO A 381 12.28 9.72 17.61
N ALA A 382 12.87 9.73 18.81
CA ALA A 382 12.44 10.62 19.87
C ALA A 382 12.55 12.09 19.43
N PRO A 383 11.51 12.91 19.61
CA PRO A 383 11.59 14.34 19.31
C PRO A 383 12.67 15.02 20.15
N ALA A 384 13.48 15.90 19.54
CA ALA A 384 14.58 16.59 20.22
C ALA A 384 14.11 17.32 21.48
N GLY A 385 12.95 18.01 21.42
CA GLY A 385 12.35 18.73 22.55
C GLY A 385 11.86 17.86 23.72
N LEU A 386 11.89 16.52 23.57
CA LEU A 386 11.55 15.59 24.65
C LEU A 386 12.79 14.93 25.28
N THR A 387 13.98 15.18 24.73
CA THR A 387 15.24 14.64 25.26
C THR A 387 15.47 15.13 26.68
N GLY A 388 15.77 14.22 27.61
CA GLY A 388 16.11 14.56 29.00
C GLY A 388 14.92 14.87 29.91
N ARG A 389 13.68 14.60 29.48
CA ARG A 389 12.50 14.68 30.37
C ARG A 389 12.46 13.48 31.33
N ASP A 390 12.16 13.74 32.60
CA ASP A 390 12.03 12.70 33.64
C ASP A 390 10.82 11.78 33.43
N ARG A 391 9.82 12.24 32.66
CA ARG A 391 8.62 11.46 32.32
C ARG A 391 8.14 11.79 30.91
N PRO A 392 7.37 10.89 30.28
CA PRO A 392 6.73 11.15 29.01
C PRO A 392 5.87 12.43 29.03
N LEU A 393 5.82 13.12 27.89
CA LEU A 393 4.86 14.19 27.64
C LEU A 393 3.46 13.59 27.55
N ARG A 394 2.56 14.03 28.43
CA ARG A 394 1.19 13.53 28.50
C ARG A 394 0.29 14.34 27.58
N VAL A 395 -0.22 13.73 26.53
CA VAL A 395 -1.05 14.38 25.52
C VAL A 395 -2.45 13.80 25.56
N VAL A 396 -3.46 14.65 25.70
CA VAL A 396 -4.85 14.27 25.48
C VAL A 396 -5.27 14.75 24.10
N VAL A 397 -5.89 13.87 23.32
CA VAL A 397 -6.60 14.24 22.08
C VAL A 397 -8.09 14.11 22.33
N ALA A 398 -8.82 15.22 22.27
CA ALA A 398 -10.25 15.28 22.58
C ALA A 398 -11.05 15.64 21.33
N GLY A 399 -12.20 14.98 21.14
CA GLY A 399 -13.10 15.27 20.03
C GLY A 399 -14.19 14.23 19.87
N HIS A 400 -15.24 14.59 19.14
CA HIS A 400 -16.36 13.69 18.82
C HIS A 400 -16.17 12.96 17.48
N ASP A 401 -15.29 13.48 16.62
CA ASP A 401 -14.94 12.92 15.32
C ASP A 401 -13.46 13.21 15.07
N LEU A 402 -12.61 12.20 15.02
CA LEU A 402 -11.17 12.35 14.83
C LEU A 402 -10.72 12.10 13.39
N LYS A 403 -11.63 12.07 12.40
CA LYS A 403 -11.30 11.64 11.02
C LYS A 403 -10.13 12.39 10.37
N PHE A 404 -9.95 13.68 10.68
CA PHE A 404 -8.85 14.48 10.16
C PHE A 404 -7.61 14.47 11.07
N PHE A 405 -7.64 13.73 12.18
CA PHE A 405 -6.54 13.62 13.14
C PHE A 405 -6.03 12.18 13.28
N THR A 406 -6.67 11.17 12.72
CA THR A 406 -6.31 9.75 12.86
C THR A 406 -4.84 9.46 12.55
N ARG A 407 -4.30 9.94 11.42
CA ARG A 407 -2.88 9.73 11.06
C ARG A 407 -1.88 10.51 11.91
N LEU A 408 -2.34 11.58 12.54
CA LEU A 408 -1.56 12.36 13.50
C LEU A 408 -1.59 11.70 14.88
N LEU A 409 -2.73 11.14 15.27
CA LEU A 409 -2.87 10.31 16.47
C LEU A 409 -1.95 9.09 16.40
N ASP A 410 -1.99 8.34 15.29
CA ASP A 410 -1.09 7.20 15.03
C ASP A 410 0.39 7.59 15.15
N HIS A 411 0.73 8.81 14.74
CA HIS A 411 2.09 9.35 14.81
C HIS A 411 2.47 9.73 16.24
N LEU A 412 1.63 10.49 16.93
CA LEU A 412 1.87 10.89 18.33
C LEU A 412 1.98 9.69 19.26
N GLN A 413 1.20 8.63 19.04
CA GLN A 413 1.28 7.38 19.78
C GLN A 413 2.58 6.61 19.51
N ALA A 414 3.16 6.76 18.33
CA ALA A 414 4.42 6.12 17.94
C ALA A 414 5.66 6.90 18.40
N LEU A 415 5.53 8.17 18.80
CA LEU A 415 6.65 9.00 19.24
C LEU A 415 7.21 8.55 20.59
N PRO A 416 8.51 8.21 20.68
CA PRO A 416 9.14 7.93 21.96
C PRO A 416 9.06 9.14 22.90
N GLY A 417 8.73 8.89 24.17
CA GLY A 417 8.60 9.95 25.18
C GLY A 417 7.27 10.70 25.16
N VAL A 418 6.28 10.24 24.39
CA VAL A 418 4.91 10.75 24.41
C VAL A 418 3.97 9.66 24.92
N GLU A 419 3.10 9.99 25.88
CA GLU A 419 1.97 9.15 26.29
C GLU A 419 0.69 9.84 25.82
N VAL A 420 -0.12 9.16 25.00
CA VAL A 420 -1.36 9.73 24.44
C VAL A 420 -2.58 9.05 25.05
N ARG A 421 -3.58 9.85 25.42
CA ARG A 421 -4.93 9.38 25.78
C ARG A 421 -5.97 10.10 24.92
N VAL A 422 -7.05 9.40 24.59
CA VAL A 422 -8.14 9.96 23.79
C VAL A 422 -9.34 10.23 24.68
N ASP A 423 -9.86 11.45 24.62
CA ASP A 423 -11.17 11.81 25.18
C ASP A 423 -12.21 11.75 24.05
N ALA A 424 -12.81 10.56 23.87
CA ALA A 424 -13.77 10.30 22.80
C ALA A 424 -15.17 10.77 23.20
N TRP A 425 -15.58 11.94 22.71
CA TRP A 425 -16.92 12.47 22.97
C TRP A 425 -17.95 11.72 22.11
N GLU A 426 -19.04 11.25 22.72
CA GLU A 426 -20.06 10.47 22.01
C GLU A 426 -20.81 11.28 20.94
N ALA A 427 -20.89 12.60 21.13
CA ALA A 427 -21.44 13.54 20.17
C ALA A 427 -20.84 14.94 20.38
N LEU A 428 -21.10 15.87 19.47
CA LEU A 428 -20.55 17.24 19.49
C LEU A 428 -20.62 17.93 20.87
N ALA A 429 -21.69 17.70 21.63
CA ALA A 429 -21.92 18.29 22.96
C ALA A 429 -22.18 17.25 24.07
N ARG A 430 -21.89 15.96 23.84
CA ARG A 430 -22.16 14.88 24.79
C ARG A 430 -20.87 14.13 25.14
N HIS A 431 -20.52 14.14 26.41
CA HIS A 431 -19.32 13.51 26.96
C HIS A 431 -19.49 13.12 28.43
N ASP A 432 -18.57 12.29 28.93
CA ASP A 432 -18.45 12.03 30.35
C ASP A 432 -17.55 13.08 31.02
N ALA A 433 -18.19 13.99 31.77
CA ALA A 433 -17.49 15.08 32.45
C ALA A 433 -16.53 14.61 33.55
N ALA A 434 -16.72 13.44 34.15
CA ALA A 434 -15.76 12.91 35.14
C ALA A 434 -14.48 12.48 34.43
N THR A 435 -14.62 11.66 33.38
CA THR A 435 -13.50 11.23 32.53
C THR A 435 -12.72 12.42 31.96
N SER A 436 -13.40 13.41 31.37
CA SER A 436 -12.70 14.58 30.82
C SER A 436 -11.97 15.40 31.89
N ARG A 437 -12.46 15.47 33.14
CA ARG A 437 -11.75 16.15 34.24
C ARG A 437 -10.47 15.41 34.62
N ASP A 438 -10.52 14.10 34.71
CA ASP A 438 -9.35 13.28 35.02
C ASP A 438 -8.29 13.41 33.93
N LEU A 439 -8.71 13.37 32.66
CA LEU A 439 -7.84 13.59 31.51
C LEU A 439 -7.24 15.01 31.49
N ALA A 440 -8.05 16.03 31.75
CA ALA A 440 -7.61 17.42 31.85
C ALA A 440 -6.60 17.67 32.99
N ALA A 441 -6.76 16.97 34.11
CA ALA A 441 -5.82 17.01 35.23
C ALA A 441 -4.50 16.29 34.91
N TRP A 442 -4.59 15.18 34.18
CA TRP A 442 -3.44 14.35 33.81
C TRP A 442 -2.55 14.96 32.71
N ALA A 443 -3.14 15.68 31.75
CA ALA A 443 -2.47 16.17 30.55
C ALA A 443 -1.42 17.28 30.81
N ASP A 444 -0.34 17.26 30.03
CA ASP A 444 0.54 18.42 29.80
C ASP A 444 0.08 19.23 28.60
N VAL A 445 -0.44 18.56 27.57
CA VAL A 445 -0.98 19.17 26.35
C VAL A 445 -2.34 18.55 26.06
N VAL A 446 -3.33 19.39 25.78
CA VAL A 446 -4.63 18.97 25.26
C VAL A 446 -4.73 19.46 23.82
N VAL A 447 -4.95 18.52 22.89
CA VAL A 447 -5.31 18.81 21.50
C VAL A 447 -6.81 18.57 21.36
N VAL A 448 -7.55 19.59 20.93
CA VAL A 448 -8.98 19.48 20.68
C VAL A 448 -9.22 19.49 19.17
N GLU A 449 -9.73 18.39 18.65
CA GLU A 449 -10.23 18.31 17.28
C GLU A 449 -11.66 18.86 17.25
N TRP A 450 -11.86 19.87 16.41
CA TRP A 450 -13.05 20.72 16.31
C TRP A 450 -13.18 21.77 17.44
N CYS A 451 -13.28 23.04 17.06
CA CYS A 451 -13.51 24.20 17.93
C CYS A 451 -14.99 24.32 18.37
N GLY A 452 -15.56 23.21 18.86
CA GLY A 452 -16.94 23.11 19.34
C GLY A 452 -17.05 23.18 20.87
N PRO A 453 -18.08 22.53 21.44
CA PRO A 453 -18.28 22.42 22.89
C PRO A 453 -17.07 21.85 23.65
N ALA A 454 -16.31 20.92 23.05
CA ALA A 454 -15.08 20.40 23.65
C ALA A 454 -14.01 21.49 23.85
N ALA A 455 -13.82 22.38 22.88
CA ALA A 455 -12.87 23.49 23.00
C ALA A 455 -13.31 24.48 24.08
N VAL A 456 -14.61 24.78 24.14
CA VAL A 456 -15.21 25.60 25.21
C VAL A 456 -14.97 24.95 26.57
N TRP A 457 -15.22 23.65 26.69
CA TRP A 457 -15.06 22.91 27.94
C TRP A 457 -13.60 22.89 28.41
N TYR A 458 -12.66 22.50 27.56
CA TYR A 458 -11.24 22.42 27.92
C TYR A 458 -10.61 23.80 28.17
N SER A 459 -11.08 24.86 27.52
CA SER A 459 -10.63 26.23 27.81
C SER A 459 -10.91 26.65 29.27
N ARG A 460 -11.92 26.04 29.90
CA ARG A 460 -12.35 26.34 31.28
C ARG A 460 -11.88 25.34 32.33
N HIS A 461 -11.50 24.12 31.93
CA HIS A 461 -11.26 23.00 32.87
C HIS A 461 -9.87 22.39 32.80
N LYS A 462 -9.00 22.82 31.88
CA LYS A 462 -7.62 22.30 31.83
C LYS A 462 -6.84 22.62 33.12
N ARG A 463 -5.88 21.76 33.46
CA ARG A 463 -4.96 22.03 34.57
C ARG A 463 -4.12 23.28 34.29
N ARG A 464 -3.85 24.06 35.34
CA ARG A 464 -2.94 25.21 35.29
C ARG A 464 -1.54 24.74 34.83
N GLY A 465 -0.99 25.42 33.83
CA GLY A 465 0.30 25.09 33.21
C GLY A 465 0.23 24.09 32.06
N SER A 466 -0.92 23.44 31.81
CA SER A 466 -1.12 22.62 30.61
C SER A 466 -1.38 23.49 29.39
N ARG A 467 -0.87 23.06 28.23
CA ARG A 467 -1.10 23.73 26.94
C ARG A 467 -2.41 23.25 26.31
N LEU A 468 -3.13 24.15 25.65
CA LEU A 468 -4.36 23.85 24.90
C LEU A 468 -4.19 24.23 23.44
N LEU A 469 -4.27 23.24 22.56
CA LEU A 469 -4.20 23.37 21.11
C LEU A 469 -5.59 23.05 20.54
N VAL A 470 -6.17 23.95 19.77
CA VAL A 470 -7.52 23.76 19.21
C VAL A 470 -7.44 23.78 17.69
N ARG A 471 -7.95 22.75 17.01
CA ARG A 471 -8.09 22.76 15.57
C ARG A 471 -9.47 23.24 15.16
N LEU A 472 -9.52 24.36 14.44
CA LEU A 472 -10.76 25.02 14.04
C LEU A 472 -11.08 24.70 12.58
N HIS A 473 -12.28 24.15 12.33
CA HIS A 473 -12.80 23.87 10.99
C HIS A 473 -13.95 24.80 10.61
N ARG A 474 -14.32 24.75 9.32
CA ARG A 474 -15.31 25.64 8.70
C ARG A 474 -16.56 25.80 9.55
N PHE A 475 -17.21 24.69 9.89
CA PHE A 475 -18.51 24.69 10.55
C PHE A 475 -18.49 25.50 11.86
N GLU A 476 -17.47 25.31 12.70
CA GLU A 476 -17.42 25.95 14.02
C GLU A 476 -17.19 27.45 13.94
N LEU A 477 -16.48 27.95 12.93
CA LEU A 477 -16.26 29.40 12.80
C LEU A 477 -17.56 30.19 12.56
N TYR A 478 -18.56 29.54 11.97
CA TYR A 478 -19.89 30.13 11.77
C TYR A 478 -20.88 29.71 12.86
N ALA A 479 -20.54 28.70 13.67
CA ALA A 479 -21.27 28.38 14.88
C ALA A 479 -20.86 29.35 15.98
N GLY A 480 -21.76 29.72 16.90
CA GLY A 480 -21.44 30.65 17.99
C GLY A 480 -20.47 30.11 19.05
N TYR A 481 -19.64 29.09 18.75
CA TYR A 481 -18.71 28.47 19.68
C TYR A 481 -17.41 29.26 19.89
N PRO A 482 -16.75 29.84 18.86
CA PRO A 482 -15.53 30.61 19.07
C PRO A 482 -15.70 31.76 20.06
N SER A 483 -16.86 32.43 20.09
CA SER A 483 -17.14 33.50 21.07
C SER A 483 -17.30 33.00 22.51
N GLN A 484 -17.47 31.68 22.72
CA GLN A 484 -17.59 31.07 24.04
C GLN A 484 -16.27 30.48 24.57
N VAL A 485 -15.27 30.31 23.70
CA VAL A 485 -13.94 29.81 24.04
C VAL A 485 -13.18 30.89 24.78
N ASP A 486 -12.61 30.55 25.93
CA ASP A 486 -11.62 31.41 26.60
C ASP A 486 -10.31 31.34 25.79
N ILE A 487 -10.12 32.31 24.89
CA ILE A 487 -8.96 32.37 24.01
C ILE A 487 -7.66 32.58 24.78
N ASP A 488 -7.69 33.20 25.96
CA ASP A 488 -6.48 33.41 26.78
C ASP A 488 -5.95 32.09 27.32
N ALA A 489 -6.84 31.14 27.61
CA ALA A 489 -6.48 29.78 27.96
C ALA A 489 -5.91 28.96 26.78
N VAL A 490 -6.18 29.34 25.52
CA VAL A 490 -5.72 28.58 24.34
C VAL A 490 -4.31 29.02 23.91
N ASP A 491 -3.38 28.08 23.81
CA ASP A 491 -2.00 28.37 23.37
C ASP A 491 -1.93 28.60 21.86
N ARG A 492 -2.58 27.74 21.07
CA ARG A 492 -2.64 27.85 19.62
C ARG A 492 -3.98 27.35 19.06
N VAL A 493 -4.46 28.05 18.05
CA VAL A 493 -5.57 27.66 17.19
C VAL A 493 -5.01 27.31 15.82
N VAL A 494 -5.22 26.07 15.39
CA VAL A 494 -4.75 25.55 14.11
C VAL A 494 -5.84 25.72 13.06
N CYS A 495 -5.53 26.48 12.01
CA CYS A 495 -6.36 26.68 10.83
C CYS A 495 -5.77 25.91 9.63
N VAL A 496 -6.63 25.30 8.81
CA VAL A 496 -6.20 24.40 7.72
C VAL A 496 -5.67 25.11 6.46
N SER A 497 -5.81 26.43 6.35
CA SER A 497 -5.28 27.20 5.21
C SER A 497 -4.97 28.64 5.58
N PRO A 498 -4.11 29.35 4.80
CA PRO A 498 -3.81 30.76 5.05
C PRO A 498 -5.04 31.66 4.93
N HIS A 499 -5.91 31.40 3.96
CA HIS A 499 -7.18 32.12 3.80
C HIS A 499 -8.04 31.97 5.06
N TYR A 500 -8.17 30.74 5.56
CA TYR A 500 -9.02 30.45 6.71
C TYR A 500 -8.44 31.00 8.03
N ASN A 501 -7.12 31.07 8.16
CA ASN A 501 -6.45 31.76 9.28
C ASN A 501 -6.83 33.26 9.31
N ARG A 502 -6.76 33.95 8.16
CA ARG A 502 -7.18 35.36 8.06
C ARG A 502 -8.66 35.56 8.40
N LEU A 503 -9.52 34.73 7.82
CA LEU A 503 -10.96 34.78 8.08
C LEU A 503 -11.31 34.54 9.55
N THR A 504 -10.59 33.61 10.20
CA THR A 504 -10.74 33.34 11.64
C THR A 504 -10.42 34.59 12.45
N ARG A 505 -9.30 35.25 12.18
CA ARG A 505 -8.92 36.50 12.85
C ARG A 505 -9.97 37.58 12.68
N GLU A 506 -10.44 37.79 11.45
CA GLU A 506 -11.44 38.82 11.13
C GLU A 506 -12.78 38.59 11.86
N ARG A 507 -13.22 37.33 11.97
CA ARG A 507 -14.50 36.98 12.60
C ARG A 507 -14.45 36.93 14.12
N THR A 508 -13.33 36.51 14.70
CA THR A 508 -13.21 36.26 16.14
C THR A 508 -12.51 37.38 16.89
N GLY A 509 -11.70 38.19 16.20
CA GLY A 509 -10.80 39.16 16.84
C GLY A 509 -9.65 38.53 17.62
N TRP A 510 -9.40 37.22 17.47
CA TRP A 510 -8.35 36.53 18.22
C TRP A 510 -6.94 37.01 17.83
N PRO A 511 -5.99 37.00 18.78
CA PRO A 511 -4.62 37.45 18.53
C PRO A 511 -3.89 36.62 17.46
N GLN A 512 -3.15 37.27 16.56
CA GLN A 512 -2.47 36.61 15.44
C GLN A 512 -1.46 35.57 15.91
N GLU A 513 -0.76 35.83 17.01
CA GLU A 513 0.25 34.95 17.61
C GLU A 513 -0.34 33.63 18.14
N LYS A 514 -1.67 33.57 18.37
CA LYS A 514 -2.37 32.33 18.71
C LYS A 514 -2.79 31.55 17.46
N LEU A 515 -2.90 32.17 16.29
CA LEU A 515 -3.35 31.51 15.06
C LEU A 515 -2.18 30.94 14.27
N VAL A 516 -2.17 29.62 14.04
CA VAL A 516 -1.18 28.94 13.21
C VAL A 516 -1.86 28.24 12.04
N THR A 517 -1.19 28.20 10.88
CA THR A 517 -1.67 27.43 9.73
C THR A 517 -0.93 26.10 9.66
N ILE A 518 -1.66 25.01 9.83
CA ILE A 518 -1.18 23.66 9.53
C ILE A 518 -2.25 22.99 8.66
N PRO A 519 -1.91 22.57 7.43
CA PRO A 519 -2.89 22.03 6.49
C PRO A 519 -3.44 20.68 6.95
N ASN A 520 -4.48 20.20 6.26
CA ASN A 520 -4.83 18.79 6.35
C ASN A 520 -3.66 17.93 5.84
N TRP A 521 -3.45 16.77 6.44
CA TRP A 521 -2.50 15.79 5.94
C TRP A 521 -3.08 15.07 4.72
N VAL A 522 -2.19 14.70 3.80
CA VAL A 522 -2.46 13.79 2.68
C VAL A 522 -1.45 12.65 2.75
N ASP A 523 -1.93 11.40 2.83
CA ASP A 523 -1.06 10.22 2.88
C ASP A 523 -0.51 9.91 1.47
N ASP A 524 0.43 10.73 1.04
CA ASP A 524 0.97 10.76 -0.31
C ASP A 524 1.59 9.41 -0.73
N ARG A 525 2.21 8.69 0.21
CA ARG A 525 2.75 7.34 -0.02
C ARG A 525 1.67 6.29 -0.19
N GLN A 526 0.53 6.43 0.49
CA GLN A 526 -0.60 5.53 0.28
C GLN A 526 -1.33 5.82 -1.03
N LEU A 527 -1.38 7.09 -1.45
CA LEU A 527 -2.11 7.55 -2.62
C LEU A 527 -1.32 7.43 -3.93
N ASP A 528 0.01 7.52 -3.89
CA ASP A 528 0.89 7.36 -5.05
C ASP A 528 0.91 5.91 -5.54
N ARG A 529 0.00 5.62 -6.47
CA ARG A 529 -0.24 4.30 -7.04
C ARG A 529 -0.33 4.42 -8.55
N PRO A 530 0.17 3.43 -9.31
CA PRO A 530 0.06 3.45 -10.77
C PRO A 530 -1.39 3.63 -11.25
N LYS A 531 -1.58 4.59 -12.15
CA LYS A 531 -2.86 4.80 -12.85
C LYS A 531 -3.15 3.62 -13.77
N VAL A 532 -4.44 3.37 -13.99
CA VAL A 532 -4.87 2.46 -15.07
C VAL A 532 -4.76 3.20 -16.42
N PRO A 533 -4.54 2.50 -17.56
CA PRO A 533 -4.26 3.13 -18.85
C PRO A 533 -5.28 4.20 -19.31
N ASP A 534 -6.56 4.03 -18.98
CA ASP A 534 -7.64 4.95 -19.40
C ASP A 534 -7.97 6.04 -18.37
N ALA A 535 -7.18 6.18 -17.29
CA ALA A 535 -7.47 7.16 -16.25
C ALA A 535 -7.60 8.60 -16.79
N ARG A 536 -6.83 8.96 -17.82
CA ARG A 536 -6.87 10.29 -18.47
C ARG A 536 -8.25 10.71 -19.02
N TYR A 537 -9.19 9.78 -19.23
CA TYR A 537 -10.56 10.10 -19.67
C TYR A 537 -11.58 9.99 -18.54
N ARG A 538 -11.14 10.00 -17.28
CA ARG A 538 -12.03 9.89 -16.10
C ARG A 538 -11.87 11.06 -15.14
N LEU A 539 -13.00 11.72 -14.89
CA LEU A 539 -13.18 12.74 -13.87
C LEU A 539 -13.56 12.08 -12.55
N GLY A 540 -13.11 12.66 -11.44
CA GLY A 540 -13.43 12.23 -10.09
C GLY A 540 -14.00 13.36 -9.24
N MET A 541 -15.06 13.08 -8.49
CA MET A 541 -15.55 13.94 -7.41
C MET A 541 -15.67 13.12 -6.12
N ILE A 542 -15.09 13.62 -5.02
CA ILE A 542 -15.19 12.99 -3.69
C ILE A 542 -15.98 13.90 -2.77
N GLY A 543 -17.09 13.40 -2.23
CA GLY A 543 -17.97 14.14 -1.34
C GLY A 543 -18.80 15.21 -2.06
N ILE A 544 -20.02 14.84 -2.45
CA ILE A 544 -20.94 15.71 -3.20
C ILE A 544 -22.00 16.40 -2.33
N ALA A 545 -21.98 16.19 -1.01
CA ALA A 545 -22.98 16.71 -0.07
C ALA A 545 -22.40 17.81 0.84
N PRO A 546 -23.12 18.92 1.10
CA PRO A 546 -24.45 19.29 0.57
C PRO A 546 -24.39 19.96 -0.82
N SER A 547 -25.52 20.48 -1.32
CA SER A 547 -25.68 21.09 -2.65
C SER A 547 -24.60 22.12 -3.05
N ARG A 548 -24.05 22.86 -2.07
CA ARG A 548 -22.91 23.78 -2.26
C ARG A 548 -21.63 23.12 -2.80
N LYS A 549 -21.57 21.78 -2.82
CA LYS A 549 -20.51 21.01 -3.48
C LYS A 549 -20.62 21.05 -5.01
N ARG A 550 -21.77 21.46 -5.53
CA ARG A 550 -22.06 21.77 -6.93
C ARG A 550 -21.78 20.61 -7.88
N LEU A 551 -22.42 19.47 -7.63
CA LEU A 551 -22.40 18.33 -8.55
C LEU A 551 -22.97 18.72 -9.92
N ASP A 552 -23.96 19.61 -9.96
CA ASP A 552 -24.52 20.19 -11.18
C ASP A 552 -23.44 20.78 -12.10
N LEU A 553 -22.48 21.54 -11.56
CA LEU A 553 -21.37 22.10 -12.34
C LEU A 553 -20.35 21.05 -12.77
N GLY A 554 -20.17 19.99 -11.97
CA GLY A 554 -19.37 18.83 -12.38
C GLY A 554 -19.95 18.11 -13.59
N LEU A 555 -21.29 18.04 -13.67
CA LEU A 555 -21.99 17.53 -14.86
C LEU A 555 -21.85 18.46 -16.07
N ASP A 556 -21.83 19.78 -15.88
CA ASP A 556 -21.56 20.73 -16.98
C ASP A 556 -20.18 20.46 -17.61
N VAL A 557 -19.14 20.24 -16.79
CA VAL A 557 -17.79 19.88 -17.27
C VAL A 557 -17.83 18.56 -18.06
N LEU A 558 -18.51 17.54 -17.52
CA LEU A 558 -18.61 16.24 -18.16
C LEU A 558 -19.33 16.32 -19.52
N GLU A 559 -20.47 17.02 -19.59
CA GLU A 559 -21.22 17.19 -20.84
C GLU A 559 -20.40 17.94 -21.90
N ALA A 560 -19.68 18.99 -21.50
CA ALA A 560 -18.81 19.74 -22.40
C ALA A 560 -17.71 18.84 -23.00
N LEU A 561 -17.07 18.00 -22.19
CA LEU A 561 -16.07 17.04 -22.64
C LEU A 561 -16.68 15.94 -23.54
N ARG A 562 -17.82 15.38 -23.13
CA ARG A 562 -18.51 14.31 -23.87
C ARG A 562 -19.08 14.75 -25.21
N SER A 563 -19.40 16.03 -25.36
CA SER A 563 -19.82 16.60 -26.65
C SER A 563 -18.75 16.45 -27.74
N ARG A 564 -17.48 16.26 -27.34
CA ARG A 564 -16.32 16.11 -28.23
C ARG A 564 -15.80 14.66 -28.26
N ASP A 565 -15.82 13.98 -27.12
CA ASP A 565 -15.32 12.61 -26.99
C ASP A 565 -16.18 11.76 -26.02
N PRO A 566 -16.88 10.72 -26.50
CA PRO A 566 -17.78 9.91 -25.66
C PRO A 566 -17.04 9.02 -24.65
N ARG A 567 -15.71 8.98 -24.63
CA ARG A 567 -14.93 8.20 -23.65
C ARG A 567 -14.96 8.82 -22.24
N TRP A 568 -15.23 10.11 -22.13
CA TRP A 568 -15.23 10.82 -20.85
C TRP A 568 -16.28 10.28 -19.88
N ARG A 569 -15.87 9.97 -18.65
CA ARG A 569 -16.76 9.51 -17.56
C ARG A 569 -16.51 10.31 -16.28
N LEU A 570 -17.53 10.43 -15.44
CA LEU A 570 -17.43 10.96 -14.07
C LEU A 570 -17.66 9.83 -13.07
N SER A 571 -16.70 9.62 -12.18
CA SER A 571 -16.88 8.78 -10.99
C SER A 571 -17.07 9.66 -9.76
N VAL A 572 -18.07 9.34 -8.96
CA VAL A 572 -18.45 10.07 -7.75
C VAL A 572 -18.30 9.14 -6.56
N LYS A 573 -17.40 9.44 -5.63
CA LYS A 573 -17.24 8.69 -4.37
C LYS A 573 -17.82 9.50 -3.21
N SER A 574 -18.98 9.13 -2.71
CA SER A 574 -19.68 9.93 -1.69
C SER A 574 -20.73 9.13 -0.93
N LYS A 575 -21.02 9.54 0.31
CA LYS A 575 -22.35 9.24 0.89
C LYS A 575 -23.39 10.05 0.14
N MET A 576 -24.60 9.53 0.04
CA MET A 576 -25.65 10.25 -0.64
C MET A 576 -26.29 11.29 0.29
N PRO A 577 -26.88 12.37 -0.25
CA PRO A 577 -27.44 13.44 0.56
C PRO A 577 -28.53 12.96 1.54
N TRP A 578 -29.29 11.94 1.17
CA TRP A 578 -30.32 11.33 2.02
C TRP A 578 -29.77 10.53 3.22
N ASP A 579 -28.49 10.15 3.20
CA ASP A 579 -27.85 9.50 4.35
C ASP A 579 -27.54 10.50 5.49
N TYR A 580 -27.67 11.80 5.21
CA TYR A 580 -27.47 12.88 6.18
C TYR A 580 -28.80 13.54 6.53
N TRP A 581 -29.38 13.19 7.67
CA TRP A 581 -30.69 13.71 8.09
C TRP A 581 -30.76 15.25 8.10
N TRP A 582 -29.68 15.93 8.49
CA TRP A 582 -29.61 17.40 8.55
C TRP A 582 -29.50 18.07 7.18
N ILE A 583 -29.16 17.31 6.13
CA ILE A 583 -29.20 17.75 4.73
C ILE A 583 -30.58 17.43 4.17
N TRP A 584 -31.02 16.18 4.28
CA TRP A 584 -32.24 15.69 3.62
C TRP A 584 -33.54 16.32 4.14
N ASN A 585 -33.55 16.80 5.40
CA ASN A 585 -34.70 17.51 5.95
C ASN A 585 -34.92 18.90 5.32
N LYS A 586 -34.00 19.41 4.50
CA LYS A 586 -34.11 20.71 3.82
C LYS A 586 -34.77 20.54 2.45
N PRO A 587 -35.95 21.15 2.19
CA PRO A 587 -36.63 21.06 0.89
C PRO A 587 -35.77 21.51 -0.30
N GLU A 588 -34.95 22.54 -0.13
CA GLU A 588 -34.06 23.07 -1.15
C GLU A 588 -32.95 22.09 -1.56
N GLU A 589 -32.39 21.34 -0.60
CA GLU A 589 -31.40 20.29 -0.87
C GLU A 589 -32.05 19.15 -1.68
N ARG A 590 -33.25 18.71 -1.29
CA ARG A 590 -33.99 17.68 -2.03
C ARG A 590 -34.27 18.09 -3.47
N ALA A 591 -34.79 19.30 -3.66
CA ALA A 591 -35.09 19.83 -4.99
C ALA A 591 -33.84 19.91 -5.89
N HIS A 592 -32.69 20.30 -5.32
CA HIS A 592 -31.42 20.31 -6.04
C HIS A 592 -31.01 18.91 -6.52
N TYR A 593 -30.96 17.93 -5.62
CA TYR A 593 -30.54 16.58 -6.01
C TYR A 593 -31.55 15.85 -6.89
N ASP A 594 -32.86 16.11 -6.74
CA ASP A 594 -33.87 15.59 -7.66
C ASP A 594 -33.67 16.11 -9.09
N ALA A 595 -33.22 17.36 -9.25
CA ALA A 595 -32.89 17.91 -10.56
C ALA A 595 -31.59 17.29 -11.13
N VAL A 596 -30.55 17.17 -10.30
CA VAL A 596 -29.27 16.58 -10.68
C VAL A 596 -29.43 15.11 -11.10
N LEU A 597 -30.14 14.29 -10.32
CA LEU A 597 -30.31 12.87 -10.62
C LEU A 597 -31.16 12.63 -11.86
N ARG A 598 -32.21 13.43 -12.09
CA ARG A 598 -32.97 13.39 -13.35
C ARG A 598 -32.10 13.72 -14.55
N ARG A 599 -31.17 14.67 -14.41
CA ARG A 599 -30.20 15.00 -15.48
C ARG A 599 -29.25 13.84 -15.75
N VAL A 600 -28.75 13.17 -14.70
CA VAL A 600 -27.89 11.97 -14.85
C VAL A 600 -28.63 10.84 -15.55
N GLN A 601 -29.92 10.61 -15.25
CA GLN A 601 -30.77 9.60 -15.88
C GLN A 601 -31.23 9.98 -17.31
N SER A 602 -30.63 10.99 -17.93
CA SER A 602 -31.08 11.51 -19.22
C SER A 602 -29.93 11.67 -20.22
N GLY A 603 -30.23 11.37 -21.49
CA GLY A 603 -29.34 11.67 -22.61
C GLY A 603 -27.95 11.02 -22.50
N PRO A 604 -26.87 11.74 -22.81
CA PRO A 604 -25.52 11.18 -22.90
C PRO A 604 -24.87 10.86 -21.55
N LEU A 605 -25.54 11.10 -20.42
CA LEU A 605 -25.00 10.97 -19.06
C LEU A 605 -25.30 9.64 -18.37
N GLU A 606 -26.34 8.92 -18.81
CA GLU A 606 -26.86 7.73 -18.12
C GLU A 606 -25.78 6.66 -17.88
N GLU A 607 -24.91 6.43 -18.87
CA GLU A 607 -23.80 5.46 -18.77
C GLU A 607 -22.45 6.11 -18.43
N ALA A 608 -22.43 7.43 -18.25
CA ALA A 608 -21.20 8.21 -18.09
C ALA A 608 -20.91 8.60 -16.64
N VAL A 609 -21.90 8.53 -15.75
CA VAL A 609 -21.77 8.87 -14.33
C VAL A 609 -21.87 7.59 -13.49
N VAL A 610 -20.86 7.33 -12.68
CA VAL A 610 -20.82 6.18 -11.76
C VAL A 610 -20.76 6.69 -10.33
N PHE A 611 -21.73 6.29 -9.50
CA PHE A 611 -21.72 6.54 -8.06
C PHE A 611 -21.09 5.33 -7.37
N ASP A 612 -19.94 5.57 -6.75
CA ASP A 612 -19.19 4.59 -5.97
C ASP A 612 -19.46 4.80 -4.48
N ASP A 613 -19.50 3.69 -3.74
CA ASP A 613 -19.74 3.71 -2.31
C ASP A 613 -18.71 4.55 -1.56
N PHE A 614 -19.19 5.23 -0.51
CA PHE A 614 -18.33 5.90 0.45
C PHE A 614 -17.46 4.88 1.19
N GLY A 615 -16.15 5.11 1.22
CA GLY A 615 -15.22 4.20 1.88
C GLY A 615 -13.79 4.73 1.94
N PRO A 616 -12.92 4.10 2.76
CA PRO A 616 -11.53 4.52 2.94
C PRO A 616 -10.59 4.06 1.82
N ASP A 617 -11.08 3.29 0.85
CA ASP A 617 -10.39 2.79 -0.36
C ASP A 617 -10.09 3.89 -1.41
N VAL A 618 -10.04 5.16 -1.02
CA VAL A 618 -9.83 6.32 -1.90
C VAL A 618 -8.55 6.16 -2.75
N ALA A 619 -7.48 5.61 -2.18
CA ALA A 619 -6.25 5.40 -2.92
C ALA A 619 -6.39 4.38 -4.06
N SER A 620 -7.13 3.29 -3.85
CA SER A 620 -7.48 2.33 -4.90
C SER A 620 -8.43 2.96 -5.93
N TRP A 621 -9.41 3.75 -5.48
CA TRP A 621 -10.34 4.49 -6.33
C TRP A 621 -9.63 5.50 -7.24
N LEU A 622 -8.65 6.24 -6.72
CA LEU A 622 -7.93 7.27 -7.49
C LEU A 622 -7.05 6.70 -8.60
N ARG A 623 -6.71 5.39 -8.60
CA ARG A 623 -5.97 4.75 -9.71
C ARG A 623 -6.70 4.88 -11.04
N ARG A 624 -8.04 4.93 -11.03
CA ARG A 624 -8.86 5.09 -12.24
C ARG A 624 -9.13 6.54 -12.63
N ILE A 625 -8.76 7.50 -11.79
CA ILE A 625 -9.13 8.91 -11.96
C ILE A 625 -7.95 9.70 -12.53
N GLY A 626 -8.17 10.39 -13.64
CA GLY A 626 -7.17 11.25 -14.27
C GLY A 626 -7.25 12.70 -13.82
N PHE A 627 -8.46 13.18 -13.49
CA PHE A 627 -8.71 14.55 -13.05
C PHE A 627 -9.63 14.56 -11.84
N VAL A 628 -9.32 15.34 -10.80
CA VAL A 628 -10.20 15.53 -9.64
C VAL A 628 -10.81 16.92 -9.65
N LEU A 629 -12.13 16.98 -9.67
CA LEU A 629 -12.89 18.23 -9.76
C LEU A 629 -13.19 18.81 -8.39
N SER A 630 -13.10 20.13 -8.29
CA SER A 630 -13.62 20.91 -7.17
C SER A 630 -14.48 22.07 -7.68
N THR A 631 -15.77 21.83 -7.77
CA THR A 631 -16.75 22.81 -8.28
C THR A 631 -17.50 23.56 -7.19
N SER A 632 -17.14 23.36 -5.92
CA SER A 632 -17.87 23.86 -4.75
C SER A 632 -17.93 25.39 -4.68
N ASP A 633 -18.99 25.93 -4.08
CA ASP A 633 -19.15 27.38 -3.88
C ASP A 633 -18.17 27.93 -2.84
N ASP A 634 -17.85 27.14 -1.81
CA ASP A 634 -16.87 27.48 -0.77
C ASP A 634 -16.22 26.24 -0.13
N GLU A 635 -14.96 26.39 0.29
CA GLU A 635 -14.19 25.36 0.98
C GLU A 635 -13.21 25.97 1.99
N SER A 636 -12.83 25.19 3.01
CA SER A 636 -11.72 25.58 3.91
C SER A 636 -10.35 25.12 3.41
N PHE A 637 -10.32 23.92 2.83
CA PHE A 637 -9.13 23.30 2.23
C PHE A 637 -9.47 22.48 0.97
N HIS A 638 -10.64 21.83 0.96
CA HIS A 638 -11.04 20.75 0.05
C HIS A 638 -9.96 19.67 -0.08
N LEU A 639 -10.11 18.58 0.66
CA LEU A 639 -9.10 17.50 0.67
C LEU A 639 -9.02 16.75 -0.66
N ALA A 640 -10.14 16.61 -1.37
CA ALA A 640 -10.25 15.76 -2.55
C ALA A 640 -9.27 16.11 -3.68
N PRO A 641 -9.12 17.39 -4.12
CA PRO A 641 -8.11 17.73 -5.12
C PRO A 641 -6.69 17.41 -4.64
N ALA A 642 -6.35 17.67 -3.37
CA ALA A 642 -5.04 17.37 -2.81
C ALA A 642 -4.75 15.85 -2.77
N GLU A 643 -5.74 15.01 -2.44
CA GLU A 643 -5.62 13.55 -2.56
C GLU A 643 -5.46 13.12 -4.04
N GLY A 644 -6.18 13.78 -4.95
CA GLY A 644 -6.01 13.65 -6.39
C GLY A 644 -4.57 13.90 -6.82
N MET A 645 -4.01 15.05 -6.44
CA MET A 645 -2.62 15.42 -6.71
C MET A 645 -1.65 14.35 -6.22
N ALA A 646 -1.81 13.86 -4.98
CA ALA A 646 -0.96 12.82 -4.42
C ALA A 646 -0.98 11.51 -5.24
N SER A 647 -2.13 11.17 -5.84
CA SER A 647 -2.26 10.01 -6.71
C SER A 647 -1.74 10.23 -8.15
N GLY A 648 -1.31 11.45 -8.50
CA GLY A 648 -1.00 11.84 -9.88
C GLY A 648 -2.23 12.18 -10.74
N ALA A 649 -3.41 12.38 -10.14
CA ALA A 649 -4.53 12.99 -10.85
C ALA A 649 -4.37 14.51 -10.88
N VAL A 650 -4.71 15.13 -12.01
CA VAL A 650 -4.61 16.58 -12.17
C VAL A 650 -5.79 17.25 -11.44
N PRO A 651 -5.55 18.22 -10.53
CA PRO A 651 -6.62 18.96 -9.89
C PRO A 651 -7.24 19.97 -10.86
N ALA A 652 -8.56 20.10 -10.85
CA ALA A 652 -9.28 21.11 -11.63
C ALA A 652 -10.37 21.77 -10.76
N LEU A 653 -10.20 23.06 -10.48
CA LEU A 653 -11.02 23.78 -9.49
C LEU A 653 -11.73 24.98 -10.11
N LEU A 654 -12.93 25.29 -9.61
CA LEU A 654 -13.55 26.61 -9.76
C LEU A 654 -13.01 27.59 -8.70
N PRO A 655 -13.14 28.91 -8.87
CA PRO A 655 -12.43 29.90 -8.07
C PRO A 655 -13.19 30.22 -6.78
N TRP A 656 -13.41 29.22 -5.93
CA TRP A 656 -14.03 29.44 -4.61
C TRP A 656 -13.08 30.23 -3.68
N PRO A 657 -13.61 30.99 -2.70
CA PRO A 657 -12.79 31.85 -1.85
C PRO A 657 -11.68 31.10 -1.10
N GLY A 658 -10.43 31.43 -1.40
CA GLY A 658 -9.24 30.84 -0.78
C GLY A 658 -8.60 29.70 -1.58
N ALA A 659 -9.14 29.31 -2.73
CA ALA A 659 -8.55 28.28 -3.59
C ALA A 659 -7.11 28.63 -4.02
N ASP A 660 -6.88 29.89 -4.37
CA ASP A 660 -5.60 30.46 -4.79
C ASP A 660 -4.55 30.56 -3.66
N ALA A 661 -4.99 30.44 -2.41
CA ALA A 661 -4.10 30.35 -1.25
C ALA A 661 -3.58 28.92 -1.00
N ILE A 662 -4.11 27.93 -1.72
CA ILE A 662 -3.81 26.50 -1.54
C ILE A 662 -3.27 25.89 -2.83
N TYR A 663 -3.93 26.17 -3.95
CA TYR A 663 -3.65 25.60 -5.27
C TYR A 663 -3.09 26.67 -6.22
N GLU A 664 -2.19 26.26 -7.11
CA GLU A 664 -1.62 27.14 -8.11
C GLU A 664 -2.69 27.60 -9.12
N ARG A 665 -2.59 28.86 -9.59
CA ARG A 665 -3.57 29.48 -10.48
C ARG A 665 -3.88 28.67 -11.75
N ARG A 666 -2.91 27.90 -12.26
CA ARG A 666 -3.07 27.03 -13.43
C ARG A 666 -4.13 25.94 -13.28
N TRP A 667 -4.45 25.54 -12.04
CA TRP A 667 -5.46 24.54 -11.72
C TRP A 667 -6.84 25.13 -11.41
N ILE A 668 -6.96 26.46 -11.45
CA ILE A 668 -8.17 27.20 -11.11
C ILE A 668 -8.73 27.79 -12.40
N HIS A 669 -10.00 27.52 -12.69
CA HIS A 669 -10.66 27.88 -13.94
C HIS A 669 -11.86 28.79 -13.69
N ASP A 670 -12.11 29.73 -14.59
CA ASP A 670 -13.13 30.75 -14.37
C ASP A 670 -14.56 30.22 -14.58
N SER A 671 -14.73 29.10 -15.29
CA SER A 671 -16.04 28.47 -15.57
C SER A 671 -15.92 26.97 -15.85
N PRO A 672 -17.02 26.20 -15.78
CA PRO A 672 -17.04 24.79 -16.20
C PRO A 672 -16.56 24.57 -17.64
N ALA A 673 -16.89 25.48 -18.56
CA ALA A 673 -16.46 25.39 -19.96
C ALA A 673 -14.93 25.55 -20.09
N ALA A 674 -14.36 26.57 -19.45
CA ALA A 674 -12.91 26.78 -19.43
C ALA A 674 -12.16 25.61 -18.75
N MET A 675 -12.76 25.03 -17.70
CA MET A 675 -12.24 23.84 -17.05
C MET A 675 -12.24 22.63 -18.01
N ALA A 676 -13.34 22.39 -18.72
CA ALA A 676 -13.44 21.32 -19.71
C ALA A 676 -12.41 21.48 -20.85
N ASP A 677 -12.20 22.71 -21.34
CA ASP A 677 -11.19 22.99 -22.38
C ASP A 677 -9.77 22.67 -21.91
N ALA A 678 -9.41 23.09 -20.69
CA ALA A 678 -8.11 22.79 -20.11
C ALA A 678 -7.89 21.29 -19.87
N ILE A 679 -8.91 20.59 -19.36
CA ILE A 679 -8.88 19.13 -19.15
C ILE A 679 -8.70 18.40 -20.48
N ALA A 680 -9.45 18.79 -21.52
CA ALA A 680 -9.35 18.17 -22.84
C ALA A 680 -7.95 18.35 -23.46
N ALA A 681 -7.36 19.54 -23.32
CA ALA A 681 -6.01 19.83 -23.81
C ALA A 681 -4.96 18.95 -23.10
N LEU A 682 -5.01 18.87 -21.77
CA LEU A 682 -4.09 18.03 -20.99
C LEU A 682 -4.24 16.54 -21.30
N ALA A 683 -5.46 16.06 -21.46
CA ALA A 683 -5.72 14.66 -21.78
C ALA A 683 -5.19 14.25 -23.16
N ALA A 684 -5.16 15.19 -24.11
CA ALA A 684 -4.54 14.99 -25.42
C ALA A 684 -3.01 14.96 -25.33
N GLU A 685 -2.42 15.88 -24.54
CA GLU A 685 -0.97 16.02 -24.39
C GLU A 685 -0.60 16.57 -23.00
N GLY A 686 0.38 15.95 -22.33
CA GLY A 686 0.93 16.45 -21.07
C GLY A 686 0.20 16.04 -19.79
N TRP A 687 -0.82 15.17 -19.84
CA TRP A 687 -1.54 14.70 -18.65
C TRP A 687 -0.64 14.05 -17.60
N GLU A 688 0.29 13.18 -18.02
CA GLU A 688 1.19 12.49 -17.09
C GLU A 688 2.09 13.50 -16.38
N GLU A 689 2.78 14.37 -17.13
CA GLU A 689 3.64 15.42 -16.60
C GLU A 689 2.90 16.38 -15.65
N ALA A 690 1.68 16.81 -16.02
CA ALA A 690 0.84 17.62 -15.16
C ALA A 690 0.49 16.92 -13.84
N GLY A 691 0.22 15.61 -13.89
CA GLY A 691 -0.01 14.78 -12.72
C GLY A 691 1.25 14.67 -11.83
N GLU A 692 2.44 14.52 -12.42
CA GLU A 692 3.70 14.48 -11.68
C GLU A 692 3.99 15.81 -10.98
N GLN A 693 3.88 16.92 -11.70
CA GLN A 693 4.06 18.27 -11.15
C GLN A 693 3.09 18.55 -9.99
N ALA A 694 1.84 18.13 -10.14
CA ALA A 694 0.83 18.25 -9.09
C ALA A 694 1.21 17.43 -7.84
N ARG A 695 1.67 16.18 -8.03
CA ARG A 695 2.09 15.29 -6.94
C ARG A 695 3.32 15.82 -6.19
N ASP A 696 4.32 16.33 -6.91
CA ASP A 696 5.54 16.84 -6.28
C ASP A 696 5.23 18.10 -5.47
N ARG A 697 4.42 19.02 -6.02
CA ARG A 697 3.95 20.18 -5.26
C ARG A 697 3.16 19.79 -4.01
N LEU A 698 2.32 18.76 -4.10
CA LEU A 698 1.58 18.24 -2.95
C LEU A 698 2.54 17.79 -1.84
N ARG A 699 3.55 16.98 -2.17
CA ARG A 699 4.52 16.42 -1.21
C ARG A 699 5.25 17.51 -0.42
N GLU A 700 5.60 18.61 -1.08
CA GLU A 700 6.24 19.77 -0.46
C GLU A 700 5.33 20.52 0.52
N THR A 701 4.01 20.49 0.29
CA THR A 701 3.07 21.42 0.96
C THR A 701 2.16 20.72 1.98
N PHE A 702 1.58 19.57 1.64
CA PHE A 702 0.54 18.88 2.43
C PHE A 702 0.84 17.39 2.68
N GLY A 703 2.03 16.92 2.29
CA GLY A 703 2.47 15.55 2.52
C GLY A 703 2.46 15.17 4.00
N LEU A 704 2.09 13.91 4.29
CA LEU A 704 1.83 13.46 5.65
C LEU A 704 3.05 13.65 6.58
N ASP A 705 4.26 13.41 6.10
CA ASP A 705 5.47 13.53 6.92
C ASP A 705 5.76 14.99 7.32
N ALA A 706 5.54 15.95 6.42
CA ALA A 706 5.68 17.38 6.72
C ALA A 706 4.64 17.85 7.75
N VAL A 707 3.38 17.42 7.60
CA VAL A 707 2.31 17.76 8.54
C VAL A 707 2.57 17.11 9.91
N ARG A 708 3.07 15.86 9.95
CA ARG A 708 3.50 15.19 11.19
C ARG A 708 4.62 15.94 11.89
N ALA A 709 5.61 16.43 11.16
CA ALA A 709 6.70 17.23 11.73
C ALA A 709 6.16 18.52 12.37
N ALA A 710 5.33 19.28 11.66
CA ALA A 710 4.70 20.49 12.17
C ALA A 710 3.85 20.25 13.44
N TRP A 711 3.07 19.16 13.47
CA TRP A 711 2.32 18.77 14.67
C TRP A 711 3.23 18.31 15.81
N THR A 712 4.32 17.60 15.52
CA THR A 712 5.31 17.18 16.53
C THR A 712 5.94 18.39 17.20
N GLU A 713 6.37 19.37 16.42
CA GLU A 713 6.90 20.64 16.94
C GLU A 713 5.84 21.37 17.79
N LEU A 714 4.62 21.49 17.27
CA LEU A 714 3.52 22.16 17.96
C LEU A 714 3.21 21.50 19.32
N VAL A 715 3.10 20.17 19.37
CA VAL A 715 2.80 19.42 20.60
C VAL A 715 3.98 19.46 21.57
N THR A 716 5.22 19.29 21.09
CA THR A 716 6.41 19.26 21.96
C THR A 716 6.87 20.63 22.44
N GLY A 717 6.47 21.71 21.76
CA GLY A 717 6.85 23.09 22.10
C GLY A 717 8.26 23.46 21.64
N SER A 718 8.85 22.71 20.71
CA SER A 718 10.12 23.05 20.07
C SER A 718 9.88 24.18 19.06
N ALA A 719 10.69 25.24 19.06
CA ALA A 719 10.65 26.24 17.99
C ALA A 719 10.99 25.57 16.65
N PRO A 720 10.39 26.00 15.52
CA PRO A 720 10.73 25.43 14.22
C PRO A 720 12.23 25.59 13.97
N SER A 721 12.88 24.52 13.51
CA SER A 721 14.23 24.68 12.96
C SER A 721 14.12 25.58 11.73
N PRO A 722 14.96 26.63 11.61
CA PRO A 722 14.86 27.62 10.55
C PRO A 722 15.03 27.02 9.15
#